data_AF-A0A2R4WM40-F1
#
_entry.id   AF-A0A2R4WM40-F1
#
_cell.length_a   1.000
_cell.length_b   1.000
_cell.length_c   1.000
_cell.angle_alpha   90.00
_cell.angle_beta   90.00
_cell.angle_gamma   90.00
#
_symmetry.space_group_name_H-M   'P 1'
#
loop_
_entity.id
_entity.type
_entity.pdbx_description
1 polymer ?
#
loop_
_entity_poly.entity_id
_entity_poly.type
_entity_poly.pdbx_seq_one_letter_code
_entity_poly.pdbx_strand_id
1 'polypeptide(L)'
;MATASYSTLPPARRRAPFVPSIRGDLEAALASPEAFLATAPSVPRSVAWLRDRTLAHADGVTARDHALFETLLATTSAGIETEDTILAARLCPVEYALTVLSGGGSPAQPRELVASLARLFGRAPDPLKRDDSFSFHVPAWTVPLQQPGSRYAHLDLAVLALFRRRSSPLLYRDVLAHIAAEKLRYEPGRAPFALSYAPQELADVLGVAGAGPLHVGQLRLRHLDPAVEEIRKHVRSFEIVDVAIHHEARRRAGALVRGEDGKRLDGRAVTAIVLTIRLLPPERLETVRTRSLADDDFAFLKERMDAPGYAIRPETLVRLGSALPSTSLPRKKRGGAHPLLSSEMQSRYLYWLAGIDEALTGEAITPAFETAPLRGQRLLDAIAQDGADKAFWAFSMAEAEAPDLAPALYDKPRLRLAIEAARKARVDAARKDAAKERRQAVRQARADGAMPAPVPKRDNTDSHEKPVAPPAAPAPAAPSPPEPARPDPDAVVRALAILSTPEAKREAKDLSWYWQYALDFPLTQAGRLARLFLRTEFAAKFPLLHEADSLLGGPYVRNIRLLGRVFGVTKDNLAGDEKPIPHPCIDQDLADGVVLVMGKSFAFAVEGGRLGGIVERLGEDRNRMVAQANKALAEWKDRQKKLARAAARPRPEPPIPPIHCEVRMNALGVYERVDGA
;
A
#
# COMPACT_ATOMS: atom_id res chain seq x y z
N MET A 1 -47.10 -23.34 -21.32
CA MET A 1 -45.88 -22.81 -21.97
C MET A 1 -45.37 -21.64 -21.14
N ALA A 2 -44.30 -21.84 -20.37
CA ALA A 2 -43.67 -20.79 -19.56
C ALA A 2 -42.20 -20.70 -20.00
N THR A 3 -41.82 -19.55 -20.54
CA THR A 3 -40.47 -19.24 -20.99
C THR A 3 -39.63 -18.79 -19.80
N ALA A 4 -38.67 -19.63 -19.41
CA ALA A 4 -37.64 -19.27 -18.44
C ALA A 4 -36.67 -18.26 -19.09
N SER A 5 -36.68 -17.03 -18.57
CA SER A 5 -35.69 -16.01 -18.91
C SER A 5 -34.37 -16.36 -18.22
N TYR A 6 -33.36 -16.73 -19.01
CA TYR A 6 -32.00 -16.95 -18.53
C TYR A 6 -31.38 -15.60 -18.16
N SER A 7 -31.25 -15.35 -16.85
CA SER A 7 -30.41 -14.29 -16.30
C SER A 7 -28.94 -14.55 -16.66
N THR A 8 -28.45 -13.92 -17.72
CA THR A 8 -27.03 -13.87 -18.11
C THR A 8 -26.26 -12.91 -17.20
N LEU A 9 -26.15 -13.24 -15.91
CA LEU A 9 -25.11 -12.66 -15.08
C LEU A 9 -23.80 -13.41 -15.37
N PRO A 10 -22.70 -12.74 -15.72
CA PRO A 10 -21.41 -13.40 -15.77
C PRO A 10 -21.12 -13.95 -14.37
N PRO A 11 -20.70 -15.22 -14.24
CA PRO A 11 -20.40 -15.80 -12.94
C PRO A 11 -19.33 -14.93 -12.27
N ALA A 12 -19.57 -14.58 -11.00
CA ALA A 12 -18.60 -13.87 -10.18
C ALA A 12 -17.24 -14.56 -10.34
N ARG A 13 -16.24 -13.85 -10.93
CA ARG A 13 -14.88 -14.38 -11.12
C ARG A 13 -14.42 -14.97 -9.79
N ARG A 14 -14.42 -16.31 -9.69
CA ARG A 14 -13.83 -17.01 -8.55
C ARG A 14 -12.37 -16.58 -8.54
N ARG A 15 -11.99 -15.77 -7.53
CA ARG A 15 -10.61 -15.36 -7.34
C ARG A 15 -9.77 -16.63 -7.30
N ALA A 16 -8.76 -16.73 -8.15
CA ALA A 16 -7.83 -17.85 -8.13
C ALA A 16 -7.36 -18.06 -6.68
N PRO A 17 -7.21 -19.32 -6.23
CA PRO A 17 -6.69 -19.60 -4.91
C PRO A 17 -5.35 -18.87 -4.75
N PHE A 18 -5.20 -18.15 -3.65
CA PHE A 18 -3.97 -17.42 -3.37
C PHE A 18 -2.81 -18.42 -3.28
N VAL A 19 -1.82 -18.28 -4.16
CA VAL A 19 -0.58 -19.07 -4.12
C VAL A 19 0.53 -18.17 -3.57
N PRO A 20 1.11 -18.48 -2.39
CA PRO A 20 2.22 -17.71 -1.87
C PRO A 20 3.45 -17.89 -2.76
N SER A 21 4.11 -16.79 -3.12
CA SER A 21 5.36 -16.80 -3.89
C SER A 21 6.57 -16.46 -3.01
N ILE A 22 7.75 -16.79 -3.51
CA ILE A 22 9.04 -16.28 -3.01
C ILE A 22 9.04 -14.75 -3.15
N ARG A 23 9.63 -14.06 -2.18
CA ARG A 23 9.84 -12.60 -2.21
C ARG A 23 11.34 -12.33 -2.38
N GLY A 24 11.67 -11.33 -3.20
CA GLY A 24 13.03 -11.09 -3.66
C GLY A 24 13.37 -11.94 -4.89
N ASP A 25 14.37 -11.50 -5.64
CA ASP A 25 14.88 -12.23 -6.80
C ASP A 25 15.92 -13.27 -6.33
N LEU A 26 15.51 -14.54 -6.33
CA LEU A 26 16.37 -15.62 -5.86
C LEU A 26 17.56 -15.87 -6.79
N GLU A 27 17.42 -15.64 -8.10
CA GLU A 27 18.49 -15.82 -9.06
C GLU A 27 19.55 -14.74 -8.87
N ALA A 28 19.12 -13.47 -8.79
CA ALA A 28 20.02 -12.36 -8.50
C ALA A 28 20.68 -12.50 -7.11
N ALA A 29 19.96 -13.03 -6.12
CA ALA A 29 20.51 -13.29 -4.79
C ALA A 29 21.63 -14.34 -4.81
N LEU A 30 21.57 -15.34 -5.70
CA LEU A 30 22.53 -16.44 -5.74
C LEU A 30 23.79 -16.13 -6.54
N ALA A 31 23.87 -14.96 -7.19
CA ALA A 31 25.03 -14.51 -7.95
C ALA A 31 26.30 -14.31 -7.10
N SER A 32 26.16 -13.88 -5.83
CA SER A 32 27.28 -13.80 -4.89
C SER A 32 26.80 -13.84 -3.43
N PRO A 33 27.69 -14.14 -2.45
CA PRO A 33 27.33 -14.10 -1.03
C PRO A 33 26.83 -12.71 -0.58
N GLU A 34 27.43 -11.64 -1.09
CA GLU A 34 27.01 -10.26 -0.79
C GLU A 34 25.63 -9.97 -1.37
N ALA A 35 25.38 -10.38 -2.62
CA ALA A 35 24.08 -10.26 -3.25
C ALA A 35 23.01 -11.06 -2.49
N PHE A 36 23.36 -12.23 -1.95
CA PHE A 36 22.45 -13.07 -1.17
C PHE A 36 21.98 -12.35 0.11
N LEU A 37 22.90 -11.72 0.83
CA LEU A 37 22.60 -10.95 2.04
C LEU A 37 21.88 -9.62 1.73
N ALA A 38 22.27 -8.96 0.63
CA ALA A 38 21.64 -7.72 0.19
C ALA A 38 20.19 -7.96 -0.23
N THR A 39 19.93 -8.95 -1.09
CA THR A 39 18.59 -9.28 -1.58
C THR A 39 17.71 -9.92 -0.49
N ALA A 40 18.31 -10.70 0.44
CA ALA A 40 17.64 -11.47 1.49
C ALA A 40 16.31 -12.11 1.03
N PRO A 41 16.37 -13.06 0.08
CA PRO A 41 15.18 -13.70 -0.44
C PRO A 41 14.43 -14.41 0.70
N SER A 42 13.10 -14.35 0.66
CA SER A 42 12.25 -15.01 1.66
C SER A 42 11.23 -15.93 1.04
N VAL A 43 11.11 -17.13 1.61
CA VAL A 43 10.34 -18.23 1.04
C VAL A 43 9.10 -18.51 1.87
N PRO A 44 7.93 -18.73 1.24
CA PRO A 44 6.73 -19.05 1.99
C PRO A 44 6.78 -20.48 2.50
N ARG A 45 6.52 -20.67 3.79
CA ARG A 45 6.42 -21.99 4.42
C ARG A 45 5.15 -22.09 5.26
N SER A 46 4.48 -23.24 5.17
CA SER A 46 3.29 -23.53 5.96
C SER A 46 3.61 -23.58 7.45
N VAL A 47 2.61 -23.38 8.31
CA VAL A 47 2.77 -23.58 9.76
C VAL A 47 3.23 -25.01 10.06
N ALA A 48 2.71 -26.01 9.34
CA ALA A 48 3.13 -27.40 9.49
C ALA A 48 4.63 -27.56 9.17
N TRP A 49 5.09 -26.99 8.06
CA TRP A 49 6.50 -26.97 7.69
C TRP A 49 7.37 -26.31 8.75
N LEU A 50 6.98 -25.13 9.22
CA LEU A 50 7.77 -24.36 10.19
C LEU A 50 7.86 -25.06 11.56
N ARG A 51 6.84 -25.83 11.94
CA ARG A 51 6.81 -26.63 13.18
C ARG A 51 7.44 -28.00 13.05
N ASP A 52 7.73 -28.46 11.84
CA ASP A 52 8.39 -29.75 11.64
C ASP A 52 9.76 -29.77 12.36
N ARG A 53 10.01 -30.88 13.05
CA ARG A 53 11.24 -31.13 13.82
C ARG A 53 12.06 -32.27 13.25
N THR A 54 11.68 -32.83 12.10
CA THR A 54 12.37 -33.99 11.52
C THR A 54 13.85 -33.67 11.29
N LEU A 55 14.15 -32.52 10.69
CA LEU A 55 15.54 -32.07 10.50
C LEU A 55 16.21 -31.63 11.81
N ALA A 56 15.43 -31.20 12.81
CA ALA A 56 15.92 -30.82 14.13
C ALA A 56 16.41 -32.01 14.97
N HIS A 57 16.00 -33.24 14.61
CA HIS A 57 16.42 -34.48 15.26
C HIS A 57 17.46 -35.27 14.44
N ALA A 58 17.79 -34.83 13.22
CA ALA A 58 18.82 -35.47 12.41
C ALA A 58 20.22 -35.24 13.02
N ASP A 59 21.00 -36.29 13.19
CA ASP A 59 22.30 -36.21 13.83
C ASP A 59 23.32 -35.42 12.99
N GLY A 60 24.12 -34.59 13.66
CA GLY A 60 25.20 -33.81 13.05
C GLY A 60 24.75 -32.61 12.20
N VAL A 61 23.45 -32.41 11.95
CA VAL A 61 22.94 -31.28 11.17
C VAL A 61 23.24 -29.94 11.85
N THR A 62 23.84 -29.02 11.09
CA THR A 62 24.30 -27.70 11.52
C THR A 62 23.35 -26.59 11.06
N ALA A 63 23.56 -25.35 11.55
CA ALA A 63 22.78 -24.19 11.10
C ALA A 63 22.92 -23.91 9.59
N ARG A 64 24.14 -24.08 9.05
CA ARG A 64 24.40 -23.92 7.60
C ARG A 64 23.68 -24.96 6.77
N ASP A 65 23.52 -26.18 7.29
CA ASP A 65 22.76 -27.24 6.62
C ASP A 65 21.27 -26.87 6.52
N HIS A 66 20.69 -26.24 7.56
CA HIS A 66 19.31 -25.72 7.49
C HIS A 66 19.15 -24.63 6.41
N ALA A 67 20.11 -23.70 6.31
CA ALA A 67 20.09 -22.66 5.29
C ALA A 67 20.20 -23.24 3.88
N LEU A 68 21.13 -24.19 3.69
CA LEU A 68 21.30 -24.91 2.43
C LEU A 68 20.03 -25.67 2.06
N PHE A 69 19.48 -26.49 2.96
CA PHE A 69 18.26 -27.25 2.73
C PHE A 69 17.10 -26.36 2.27
N GLU A 70 16.83 -25.27 3.00
CA GLU A 70 15.73 -24.37 2.64
C GLU A 70 15.95 -23.66 1.30
N THR A 71 17.20 -23.32 0.97
CA THR A 71 17.51 -22.68 -0.31
C THR A 71 17.42 -23.66 -1.47
N LEU A 72 17.89 -24.90 -1.32
CA LEU A 72 17.77 -25.95 -2.34
C LEU A 72 16.31 -26.23 -2.69
N LEU A 73 15.43 -26.23 -1.68
CA LEU A 73 14.00 -26.35 -1.92
C LEU A 73 13.45 -25.14 -2.66
N ALA A 74 13.87 -23.93 -2.27
CA ALA A 74 13.41 -22.69 -2.87
C ALA A 74 13.77 -22.57 -4.36
N THR A 75 15.01 -22.94 -4.73
CA THR A 75 15.51 -22.85 -6.12
C THR A 75 14.84 -23.83 -7.06
N THR A 76 14.22 -24.88 -6.53
CA THR A 76 13.70 -26.00 -7.31
C THR A 76 12.18 -26.10 -7.28
N SER A 77 11.50 -25.27 -6.48
CA SER A 77 10.04 -25.18 -6.45
C SER A 77 9.50 -24.35 -7.62
N ALA A 78 8.98 -25.02 -8.65
CA ALA A 78 8.49 -24.41 -9.89
C ALA A 78 6.96 -24.11 -9.89
N GLY A 79 6.40 -23.65 -8.76
CA GLY A 79 4.98 -23.30 -8.65
C GLY A 79 4.15 -24.32 -7.86
N ILE A 80 3.05 -24.80 -8.43
CA ILE A 80 2.19 -25.81 -7.76
C ILE A 80 2.88 -27.17 -7.90
N GLU A 81 3.48 -27.63 -6.81
CA GLU A 81 4.12 -28.94 -6.74
C GLU A 81 3.06 -30.04 -6.52
N THR A 82 3.11 -31.11 -7.33
CA THR A 82 2.46 -32.40 -7.08
C THR A 82 3.40 -33.33 -6.33
N GLU A 83 2.87 -34.38 -5.69
CA GLU A 83 3.69 -35.40 -5.01
C GLU A 83 4.82 -35.95 -5.91
N ASP A 84 4.51 -36.28 -7.17
CA ASP A 84 5.52 -36.76 -8.14
C ASP A 84 6.61 -35.71 -8.41
N THR A 85 6.25 -34.44 -8.54
CA THR A 85 7.24 -33.35 -8.75
C THR A 85 8.06 -33.03 -7.50
N ILE A 86 7.55 -33.36 -6.31
CA ILE A 86 8.30 -33.20 -5.05
C ILE A 86 9.36 -34.30 -4.95
N LEU A 87 9.00 -35.53 -5.27
CA LEU A 87 9.87 -36.70 -5.17
C LEU A 87 10.88 -36.83 -6.33
N ALA A 88 10.63 -36.14 -7.45
CA ALA A 88 11.54 -36.10 -8.59
C ALA A 88 12.95 -35.61 -8.20
N ALA A 89 13.97 -36.15 -8.88
CA ALA A 89 15.34 -35.67 -8.73
C ALA A 89 15.44 -34.21 -9.21
N ARG A 90 16.13 -33.37 -8.43
CA ARG A 90 16.30 -31.94 -8.72
C ARG A 90 17.77 -31.63 -8.93
N LEU A 91 18.05 -30.81 -9.94
CA LEU A 91 19.41 -30.38 -10.27
C LEU A 91 19.71 -29.02 -9.63
N CYS A 92 20.88 -28.87 -9.03
CA CYS A 92 21.36 -27.60 -8.48
C CYS A 92 22.82 -27.34 -8.88
N PRO A 93 23.16 -26.14 -9.39
CA PRO A 93 24.54 -25.72 -9.57
C PRO A 93 25.29 -25.69 -8.22
N VAL A 94 26.52 -26.19 -8.19
CA VAL A 94 27.36 -26.17 -6.98
C VAL A 94 27.58 -24.74 -6.49
N GLU A 95 27.76 -23.79 -7.41
CA GLU A 95 27.95 -22.37 -7.08
C GLU A 95 26.81 -21.80 -6.24
N TYR A 96 25.55 -22.11 -6.54
CA TYR A 96 24.40 -21.62 -5.78
C TYR A 96 24.45 -22.12 -4.33
N ALA A 97 24.76 -23.39 -4.14
CA ALA A 97 24.89 -23.97 -2.81
C ALA A 97 26.07 -23.37 -2.03
N LEU A 98 27.20 -23.11 -2.69
CA LEU A 98 28.36 -22.46 -2.10
C LEU A 98 28.08 -21.00 -1.72
N THR A 99 27.32 -20.26 -2.53
CA THR A 99 26.89 -18.88 -2.22
C THR A 99 26.15 -18.84 -0.88
N VAL A 100 25.17 -19.72 -0.68
CA VAL A 100 24.39 -19.80 0.57
C VAL A 100 25.27 -20.18 1.75
N LEU A 101 26.10 -21.21 1.59
CA LEU A 101 27.01 -21.65 2.65
C LEU A 101 27.98 -20.52 3.02
N SER A 102 28.36 -19.66 2.08
CA SER A 102 29.26 -18.53 2.29
C SER A 102 28.59 -17.31 2.92
N GLY A 103 27.25 -17.32 3.14
CA GLY A 103 26.51 -16.19 3.69
C GLY A 103 26.98 -15.75 5.10
N GLY A 104 27.69 -16.62 5.82
CA GLY A 104 28.40 -16.26 7.05
C GLY A 104 29.69 -15.45 6.84
N GLY A 105 30.01 -14.99 5.64
CA GLY A 105 31.21 -14.18 5.35
C GLY A 105 32.52 -14.97 5.23
N SER A 106 32.48 -16.31 5.26
CA SER A 106 33.63 -17.15 4.94
C SER A 106 33.34 -17.96 3.68
N PRO A 107 34.22 -17.93 2.66
CA PRO A 107 33.97 -18.63 1.40
C PRO A 107 33.96 -20.14 1.64
N ALA A 108 32.83 -20.78 1.34
CA ALA A 108 32.65 -22.20 1.45
C ALA A 108 33.40 -22.95 0.34
N GLN A 109 33.98 -24.09 0.68
CA GLN A 109 34.64 -24.98 -0.28
C GLN A 109 33.72 -26.13 -0.71
N PRO A 110 33.88 -26.71 -1.92
CA PRO A 110 33.09 -27.84 -2.38
C PRO A 110 33.06 -29.04 -1.40
N ARG A 111 34.17 -29.30 -0.69
CA ARG A 111 34.22 -30.33 0.37
C ARG A 111 33.20 -30.11 1.50
N GLU A 112 32.91 -28.85 1.84
CA GLU A 112 31.92 -28.50 2.86
C GLU A 112 30.51 -28.77 2.35
N LEU A 113 30.26 -28.49 1.06
CA LEU A 113 29.01 -28.85 0.41
C LEU A 113 28.79 -30.37 0.43
N VAL A 114 29.80 -31.15 0.03
CA VAL A 114 29.73 -32.63 0.05
C VAL A 114 29.38 -33.15 1.45
N ALA A 115 30.04 -32.63 2.49
CA ALA A 115 29.74 -33.01 3.87
C ALA A 115 28.31 -32.61 4.29
N SER A 116 27.82 -31.46 3.82
CA SER A 116 26.45 -31.00 4.08
C SER A 116 25.40 -31.86 3.38
N LEU A 117 25.64 -32.24 2.13
CA LEU A 117 24.78 -33.15 1.37
C LEU A 117 24.73 -34.56 1.99
N ALA A 118 25.86 -35.05 2.50
CA ALA A 118 25.91 -36.32 3.21
C ALA A 118 25.04 -36.29 4.47
N ARG A 119 25.09 -35.22 5.27
CA ARG A 119 24.25 -35.06 6.48
C ARG A 119 22.77 -34.88 6.16
N LEU A 120 22.44 -34.09 5.13
CA LEU A 120 21.06 -33.75 4.78
C LEU A 120 20.32 -34.89 4.07
N PHE A 121 21.02 -35.63 3.20
CA PHE A 121 20.40 -36.58 2.28
C PHE A 121 20.96 -38.01 2.38
N GLY A 122 21.87 -38.27 3.33
CA GLY A 122 22.53 -39.57 3.47
C GLY A 122 23.41 -39.95 2.27
N ARG A 123 23.81 -38.96 1.46
CA ARG A 123 24.58 -39.19 0.23
C ARG A 123 26.01 -39.64 0.55
N ALA A 124 26.51 -40.61 -0.20
CA ALA A 124 27.94 -40.95 -0.18
C ALA A 124 28.77 -39.71 -0.58
N PRO A 125 29.92 -39.46 0.07
CA PRO A 125 30.72 -38.28 -0.20
C PRO A 125 31.41 -38.38 -1.57
N ASP A 126 30.77 -37.83 -2.60
CA ASP A 126 31.34 -37.69 -3.95
C ASP A 126 32.02 -36.33 -4.11
N PRO A 127 33.26 -36.26 -4.63
CA PRO A 127 33.91 -34.98 -4.90
C PRO A 127 33.12 -34.14 -5.93
N LEU A 128 32.94 -32.86 -5.63
CA LEU A 128 32.30 -31.87 -6.51
C LEU A 128 33.28 -30.75 -6.86
N LYS A 129 33.25 -30.28 -8.11
CA LYS A 129 33.92 -29.04 -8.55
C LYS A 129 32.96 -27.87 -8.51
N ARG A 130 33.48 -26.64 -8.61
CA ARG A 130 32.69 -25.41 -8.45
C ARG A 130 31.73 -25.16 -9.61
N ASP A 131 32.13 -25.54 -10.81
CA ASP A 131 31.38 -25.46 -12.07
C ASP A 131 30.44 -26.66 -12.31
N ASP A 132 30.46 -27.65 -11.41
CA ASP A 132 29.58 -28.82 -11.51
C ASP A 132 28.13 -28.47 -11.11
N SER A 133 27.24 -29.42 -11.38
CA SER A 133 25.90 -29.50 -10.80
C SER A 133 25.71 -30.84 -10.10
N PHE A 134 24.85 -30.89 -9.10
CA PHE A 134 24.50 -32.12 -8.40
C PHE A 134 23.00 -32.34 -8.39
N SER A 135 22.60 -33.62 -8.39
CA SER A 135 21.22 -34.01 -8.17
C SER A 135 20.95 -34.30 -6.68
N PHE A 136 19.74 -34.00 -6.23
CA PHE A 136 19.24 -34.39 -4.91
C PHE A 136 17.74 -34.72 -4.98
N HIS A 137 17.27 -35.49 -4.01
CA HIS A 137 15.84 -35.76 -3.83
C HIS A 137 15.35 -35.05 -2.59
N VAL A 138 14.16 -34.46 -2.68
CA VAL A 138 13.50 -33.95 -1.47
C VAL A 138 13.03 -35.14 -0.64
N PRO A 139 13.30 -35.18 0.68
CA PRO A 139 12.85 -36.27 1.53
C PRO A 139 11.32 -36.43 1.52
N ALA A 140 10.84 -37.67 1.45
CA ALA A 140 9.41 -37.97 1.35
C ALA A 140 8.56 -37.40 2.51
N TRP A 141 9.15 -37.23 3.70
CA TRP A 141 8.47 -36.63 4.86
C TRP A 141 8.02 -35.18 4.63
N THR A 142 8.58 -34.49 3.64
CA THR A 142 8.24 -33.10 3.31
C THR A 142 6.94 -32.96 2.51
N VAL A 143 6.53 -34.00 1.76
CA VAL A 143 5.32 -34.01 0.92
C VAL A 143 4.07 -33.56 1.69
N PRO A 144 3.74 -34.12 2.86
CA PRO A 144 2.56 -33.68 3.62
C PRO A 144 2.68 -32.24 4.16
N LEU A 145 3.88 -31.67 4.23
CA LEU A 145 4.10 -30.32 4.77
C LEU A 145 3.88 -29.21 3.72
N GLN A 146 3.90 -29.58 2.43
CA GLN A 146 3.73 -28.66 1.30
C GLN A 146 2.25 -28.51 0.86
N GLN A 147 1.32 -29.14 1.59
CA GLN A 147 -0.11 -29.12 1.30
C GLN A 147 -0.70 -27.68 1.19
N PRO A 148 -1.37 -27.35 0.08
CA PRO A 148 -2.04 -26.06 -0.12
C PRO A 148 -3.12 -25.78 0.95
N GLY A 149 -3.31 -24.51 1.30
CA GLY A 149 -4.42 -24.06 2.17
C GLY A 149 -4.08 -23.86 3.65
N SER A 150 -2.86 -24.18 4.06
CA SER A 150 -2.34 -23.84 5.39
C SER A 150 -1.96 -22.35 5.50
N ARG A 151 -1.97 -21.81 6.72
CA ARG A 151 -1.37 -20.49 6.99
C ARG A 151 0.14 -20.60 6.77
N TYR A 152 0.77 -19.51 6.34
CA TYR A 152 2.20 -19.49 6.04
C TYR A 152 2.87 -18.24 6.61
N ALA A 153 4.14 -18.38 6.93
CA ALA A 153 5.07 -17.28 7.16
C ALA A 153 6.09 -17.24 6.03
N HIS A 154 6.78 -16.11 5.89
CA HIS A 154 7.92 -15.98 4.98
C HIS A 154 9.20 -16.15 5.79
N LEU A 155 9.98 -17.17 5.45
CA LEU A 155 11.26 -17.52 6.06
C LEU A 155 12.37 -16.84 5.28
N ASP A 156 13.11 -15.93 5.92
CA ASP A 156 14.25 -15.24 5.32
C ASP A 156 15.46 -16.17 5.19
N LEU A 157 15.92 -16.41 3.95
CA LEU A 157 17.02 -17.33 3.67
C LEU A 157 18.39 -16.74 4.03
N ALA A 158 18.57 -15.42 3.94
CA ALA A 158 19.82 -14.78 4.33
C ALA A 158 20.01 -14.83 5.84
N VAL A 159 18.92 -14.66 6.61
CA VAL A 159 18.95 -14.84 8.07
C VAL A 159 19.42 -16.25 8.44
N LEU A 160 18.89 -17.29 7.77
CA LEU A 160 19.32 -18.67 8.04
C LEU A 160 20.80 -18.86 7.76
N ALA A 161 21.32 -18.28 6.67
CA ALA A 161 22.74 -18.39 6.30
C ALA A 161 23.68 -17.68 7.29
N LEU A 162 23.19 -16.69 8.04
CA LEU A 162 23.96 -15.95 9.04
C LEU A 162 24.04 -16.68 10.39
N PHE A 163 23.07 -17.57 10.69
CA PHE A 163 23.05 -18.31 11.94
C PHE A 163 24.23 -19.30 12.08
N ARG A 164 24.77 -19.39 13.30
CA ARG A 164 25.91 -20.28 13.61
C ARG A 164 25.51 -21.43 14.51
N ARG A 165 24.56 -21.21 15.41
CA ARG A 165 24.06 -22.22 16.33
C ARG A 165 22.89 -22.98 15.70
N ARG A 166 22.87 -24.30 15.87
CA ARG A 166 21.75 -25.15 15.44
C ARG A 166 20.41 -24.70 16.04
N SER A 167 20.40 -24.20 17.27
CA SER A 167 19.19 -23.72 17.95
C SER A 167 18.57 -22.47 17.32
N SER A 168 19.36 -21.58 16.70
CA SER A 168 18.89 -20.32 16.10
C SER A 168 17.86 -20.52 14.97
N PRO A 169 18.15 -21.30 13.89
CA PRO A 169 17.17 -21.50 12.84
C PRO A 169 15.91 -22.23 13.34
N LEU A 170 16.04 -23.12 14.33
CA LEU A 170 14.90 -23.86 14.87
C LEU A 170 13.96 -22.99 15.69
N LEU A 171 14.51 -22.14 16.57
CA LEU A 171 13.74 -21.15 17.32
C LEU A 171 13.11 -20.10 16.39
N TYR A 172 13.87 -19.63 15.40
CA TYR A 172 13.38 -18.67 14.41
C TYR A 172 12.16 -19.20 13.64
N ARG A 173 12.23 -20.44 13.14
CA ARG A 173 11.10 -21.10 12.47
C ARG A 173 9.89 -21.24 13.39
N ASP A 174 10.11 -21.61 14.64
CA ASP A 174 9.03 -21.78 15.62
C ASP A 174 8.28 -20.47 15.88
N VAL A 175 9.01 -19.38 16.11
CA VAL A 175 8.42 -18.05 16.28
C VAL A 175 7.61 -17.64 15.04
N LEU A 176 8.16 -17.85 13.84
CA LEU A 176 7.43 -17.58 12.59
C LEU A 176 6.16 -18.44 12.46
N ALA A 177 6.20 -19.70 12.90
CA ALA A 177 5.03 -20.57 12.91
C ALA A 177 3.93 -20.00 13.82
N HIS A 178 4.28 -19.50 15.01
CA HIS A 178 3.34 -18.84 15.91
C HIS A 178 2.73 -17.57 15.28
N ILE A 179 3.57 -16.71 14.70
CA ILE A 179 3.11 -15.49 14.01
C ILE A 179 2.09 -15.84 12.91
N ALA A 180 2.38 -16.84 12.08
CA ALA A 180 1.46 -17.28 11.02
C ALA A 180 0.21 -17.97 11.57
N ALA A 181 0.36 -18.82 12.58
CA ALA A 181 -0.74 -19.55 13.21
C ALA A 181 -1.73 -18.60 13.86
N GLU A 182 -1.29 -17.50 14.46
CA GLU A 182 -2.15 -16.52 15.14
C GLU A 182 -2.58 -15.35 14.24
N LYS A 183 -2.08 -15.28 13.00
CA LYS A 183 -2.28 -14.16 12.06
C LYS A 183 -1.80 -12.84 12.66
N LEU A 184 -0.72 -12.88 13.43
CA LEU A 184 -0.10 -11.67 13.95
C LEU A 184 0.48 -10.88 12.78
N ARG A 185 0.31 -9.57 12.86
CA ARG A 185 0.82 -8.60 11.88
C ARG A 185 1.44 -7.46 12.64
N TYR A 186 2.46 -6.88 12.03
CA TYR A 186 3.00 -5.62 12.49
C TYR A 186 1.87 -4.58 12.56
N GLU A 187 1.79 -3.91 13.71
CA GLU A 187 0.89 -2.81 13.96
C GLU A 187 1.66 -1.78 14.80
N PRO A 188 1.74 -0.52 14.37
CA PRO A 188 2.49 0.49 15.10
C PRO A 188 1.99 0.65 16.55
N GLY A 189 2.93 0.73 17.49
CA GLY A 189 2.63 0.87 18.92
C GLY A 189 1.98 -0.36 19.58
N ARG A 190 1.80 -1.48 18.86
CA ARG A 190 1.22 -2.69 19.44
C ARG A 190 2.16 -3.27 20.51
N ALA A 191 1.59 -3.61 21.65
CA ALA A 191 2.31 -4.27 22.72
C ALA A 191 2.92 -5.62 22.24
N PRO A 192 4.12 -5.98 22.71
CA PRO A 192 4.70 -7.30 22.48
C PRO A 192 3.75 -8.42 22.90
N PHE A 193 3.84 -9.58 22.22
CA PHE A 193 3.10 -10.78 22.59
C PHE A 193 4.02 -11.81 23.25
N ALA A 194 3.46 -12.66 24.11
CA ALA A 194 4.23 -13.65 24.86
C ALA A 194 4.05 -15.06 24.28
N LEU A 195 5.15 -15.77 24.08
CA LEU A 195 5.17 -17.20 23.82
C LEU A 195 5.66 -17.93 25.06
N SER A 196 4.81 -18.79 25.63
CA SER A 196 5.12 -19.54 26.85
C SER A 196 5.39 -20.99 26.49
N TYR A 197 6.54 -21.51 26.92
CA TYR A 197 6.94 -22.89 26.69
C TYR A 197 7.15 -23.62 28.01
N ALA A 198 6.76 -24.89 28.06
CA ALA A 198 7.32 -25.78 29.08
C ALA A 198 8.82 -25.99 28.81
N PRO A 199 9.67 -26.21 29.83
CA PRO A 199 11.11 -26.40 29.61
C PRO A 199 11.44 -27.52 28.60
N GLN A 200 10.72 -28.64 28.67
CA GLN A 200 10.91 -29.76 27.74
C GLN A 200 10.49 -29.40 26.31
N GLU A 201 9.34 -28.74 26.16
CA GLU A 201 8.88 -28.26 24.85
C GLU A 201 9.90 -27.32 24.22
N LEU A 202 10.48 -26.40 25.00
CA LEU A 202 11.53 -25.51 24.50
C LEU A 202 12.82 -26.28 24.14
N ALA A 203 13.18 -27.30 24.90
CA ALA A 203 14.33 -28.15 24.57
C ALA A 203 14.14 -28.84 23.22
N ASP A 204 12.93 -29.37 22.97
CA ASP A 204 12.56 -29.99 21.70
C ASP A 204 12.60 -28.97 20.55
N VAL A 205 12.06 -27.76 20.77
CA VAL A 205 12.13 -26.64 19.81
C VAL A 205 13.58 -26.30 19.45
N LEU A 206 14.48 -26.28 20.43
CA LEU A 206 15.90 -25.94 20.25
C LEU A 206 16.74 -27.09 19.70
N GLY A 207 16.14 -28.25 19.42
CA GLY A 207 16.83 -29.44 18.91
C GLY A 207 17.75 -30.10 19.95
N VAL A 208 17.45 -29.92 21.24
CA VAL A 208 18.17 -30.57 22.34
C VAL A 208 17.48 -31.90 22.62
N ALA A 209 17.89 -32.94 21.89
CA ALA A 209 17.43 -34.30 22.16
C ALA A 209 18.06 -34.84 23.46
N GLY A 210 17.27 -35.48 24.33
CA GLY A 210 17.83 -36.11 25.52
C GLY A 210 16.86 -37.03 26.27
N ALA A 211 17.25 -38.29 26.43
CA ALA A 211 16.63 -39.31 27.29
C ALA A 211 16.96 -39.14 28.79
N GLY A 212 17.37 -37.93 29.22
CA GLY A 212 17.87 -37.63 30.56
C GLY A 212 17.28 -36.36 31.16
N PRO A 213 17.52 -36.10 32.46
CA PRO A 213 16.92 -34.96 33.16
C PRO A 213 17.39 -33.63 32.58
N LEU A 214 16.44 -32.81 32.12
CA LEU A 214 16.69 -31.51 31.51
C LEU A 214 17.17 -30.48 32.54
N HIS A 215 18.41 -30.00 32.39
CA HIS A 215 18.92 -28.90 33.21
C HIS A 215 18.60 -27.54 32.58
N VAL A 216 17.53 -26.89 33.05
CA VAL A 216 17.02 -25.61 32.49
C VAL A 216 18.09 -24.53 32.39
N GLY A 217 18.98 -24.40 33.39
CA GLY A 217 20.08 -23.44 33.33
C GLY A 217 21.07 -23.68 32.19
N GLN A 218 21.35 -24.95 31.84
CA GLN A 218 22.25 -25.30 30.73
C GLN A 218 21.54 -25.16 29.39
N LEU A 219 20.25 -25.53 29.33
CA LEU A 219 19.41 -25.25 28.16
C LEU A 219 19.46 -23.77 27.80
N ARG A 220 19.29 -22.90 28.81
CA ARG A 220 19.33 -21.46 28.63
C ARG A 220 20.70 -20.97 28.15
N LEU A 221 21.75 -21.24 28.93
CA LEU A 221 23.09 -20.70 28.68
C LEU A 221 23.70 -21.22 27.36
N ARG A 222 23.46 -22.48 27.00
CA ARG A 222 24.11 -23.11 25.84
C ARG A 222 23.31 -23.01 24.55
N HIS A 223 21.98 -22.91 24.63
CA HIS A 223 21.11 -23.02 23.46
C HIS A 223 20.19 -21.82 23.27
N LEU A 224 19.45 -21.42 24.31
CA LEU A 224 18.46 -20.34 24.20
C LEU A 224 19.11 -18.96 24.09
N ASP A 225 19.92 -18.55 25.06
CA ASP A 225 20.51 -17.21 25.09
C ASP A 225 21.36 -16.94 23.82
N PRO A 226 22.22 -17.87 23.34
CA PRO A 226 22.93 -17.68 22.08
C PRO A 226 22.00 -17.57 20.86
N ALA A 227 20.90 -18.34 20.81
CA ALA A 227 19.94 -18.26 19.72
C ALA A 227 19.18 -16.93 19.72
N VAL A 228 18.80 -16.44 20.91
CA VAL A 228 18.13 -15.15 21.08
C VAL A 228 19.05 -14.01 20.64
N GLU A 229 20.34 -14.05 21.00
CA GLU A 229 21.34 -13.07 20.54
C GLU A 229 21.49 -13.06 19.02
N GLU A 230 21.61 -14.23 18.39
CA GLU A 230 21.67 -14.32 16.92
C GLU A 230 20.38 -13.82 16.25
N ILE A 231 19.21 -14.14 16.82
CA ILE A 231 17.91 -13.65 16.33
C ILE A 231 17.86 -12.13 16.40
N ARG A 232 18.21 -11.51 17.53
CA ARG A 232 18.24 -10.04 17.68
C ARG A 232 19.17 -9.38 16.68
N LYS A 233 20.30 -10.02 16.37
CA LYS A 233 21.31 -9.47 15.45
C LYS A 233 20.89 -9.56 13.99
N HIS A 234 20.19 -10.61 13.59
CA HIS A 234 20.00 -10.95 12.18
C HIS A 234 18.54 -10.86 11.70
N VAL A 235 17.56 -11.13 12.56
CA VAL A 235 16.14 -11.13 12.20
C VAL A 235 15.59 -9.71 12.17
N ARG A 236 14.92 -9.36 11.08
CA ARG A 236 14.36 -8.01 10.83
C ARG A 236 12.84 -7.94 10.97
N SER A 237 12.17 -9.09 11.05
CA SER A 237 10.70 -9.16 11.08
C SER A 237 10.11 -9.10 12.48
N PHE A 238 10.92 -9.44 13.49
CA PHE A 238 10.55 -9.39 14.90
C PHE A 238 11.80 -9.33 15.77
N GLU A 239 11.60 -8.99 17.04
CA GLU A 239 12.62 -8.97 18.08
C GLU A 239 12.13 -9.73 19.32
N ILE A 240 13.03 -10.46 19.99
CA ILE A 240 12.77 -11.04 21.30
C ILE A 240 13.24 -10.04 22.36
N VAL A 241 12.28 -9.30 22.92
CA VAL A 241 12.52 -8.18 23.85
C VAL A 241 12.88 -8.67 25.24
N ASP A 242 12.27 -9.78 25.69
CA ASP A 242 12.50 -10.34 27.02
C ASP A 242 12.40 -11.87 27.04
N VAL A 243 13.09 -12.48 28.00
CA VAL A 243 13.08 -13.92 28.29
C VAL A 243 12.88 -14.11 29.80
N ALA A 244 11.65 -14.41 30.20
CA ALA A 244 11.28 -14.61 31.60
C ALA A 244 11.23 -16.10 31.97
N ILE A 245 11.67 -16.42 33.19
CA ILE A 245 11.58 -17.78 33.76
C ILE A 245 10.58 -17.75 34.90
N HIS A 246 9.52 -18.56 34.77
CA HIS A 246 8.52 -18.73 35.81
C HIS A 246 8.77 -20.01 36.60
N HIS A 247 8.70 -19.87 37.92
CA HIS A 247 8.83 -20.95 38.88
C HIS A 247 7.49 -21.29 39.51
N GLU A 248 7.33 -22.53 39.99
CA GLU A 248 6.15 -22.92 40.77
C GLU A 248 5.91 -21.96 41.94
N ALA A 249 4.63 -21.66 42.20
CA ALA A 249 4.22 -20.90 43.38
C ALA A 249 4.61 -21.66 44.66
N ARG A 250 5.15 -20.94 45.65
CA ARG A 250 5.55 -21.52 46.94
C ARG A 250 4.34 -22.18 47.59
N ARG A 251 4.31 -23.52 47.69
CA ARG A 251 3.40 -24.21 48.61
C ARG A 251 3.70 -23.67 50.02
N ARG A 252 2.67 -23.39 50.83
CA ARG A 252 2.71 -22.71 52.15
C ARG A 252 4.02 -22.96 52.93
N ALA A 253 4.57 -21.89 53.51
CA ALA A 253 5.79 -21.92 54.31
C ALA A 253 5.79 -23.09 55.31
N GLY A 254 6.64 -24.10 55.07
CA GLY A 254 6.78 -25.26 55.95
C GLY A 254 6.92 -26.62 55.25
N ALA A 255 6.50 -26.75 53.99
CA ALA A 255 6.65 -28.00 53.24
C ALA A 255 8.09 -28.17 52.70
N LEU A 256 8.98 -28.75 53.50
CA LEU A 256 10.30 -29.21 53.06
C LEU A 256 10.14 -30.41 52.12
N VAL A 257 10.36 -30.22 50.83
CA VAL A 257 10.49 -31.33 49.88
C VAL A 257 11.90 -31.91 50.07
N ARG A 258 12.00 -33.07 50.72
CA ARG A 258 13.22 -33.88 50.74
C ARG A 258 13.25 -34.73 49.47
N GLY A 259 14.36 -34.72 48.74
CA GLY A 259 14.58 -35.72 47.68
C GLY A 259 14.70 -37.13 48.26
N GLU A 260 14.67 -38.15 47.40
CA GLU A 260 14.91 -39.56 47.79
C GLU A 260 16.23 -39.72 48.57
N ASP A 261 17.21 -38.86 48.31
CA ASP A 261 18.53 -38.83 48.92
C ASP A 261 18.59 -38.06 50.27
N GLY A 262 17.46 -37.55 50.76
CA GLY A 262 17.38 -36.78 52.01
C GLY A 262 17.97 -35.36 51.95
N LYS A 263 18.51 -34.93 50.80
CA LYS A 263 19.04 -33.57 50.60
C LYS A 263 17.91 -32.55 50.40
N ARG A 264 18.11 -31.32 50.91
CA ARG A 264 17.19 -30.18 50.69
C ARG A 264 17.19 -29.82 49.20
N LEU A 265 16.02 -29.93 48.55
CA LEU A 265 15.79 -29.34 47.24
C LEU A 265 15.44 -27.86 47.44
N ASP A 266 16.45 -27.00 47.51
CA ASP A 266 16.27 -25.54 47.66
C ASP A 266 15.85 -24.83 46.34
N GLY A 267 15.62 -25.58 45.24
CA GLY A 267 15.21 -25.04 43.94
C GLY A 267 13.71 -25.21 43.66
N ARG A 268 12.99 -24.12 43.38
CA ARG A 268 11.64 -24.20 42.80
C ARG A 268 11.73 -24.72 41.36
N ALA A 269 10.93 -25.72 41.02
CA ALA A 269 10.82 -26.21 39.65
C ALA A 269 10.41 -25.06 38.71
N VAL A 270 11.07 -24.97 37.56
CA VAL A 270 10.70 -24.03 36.49
C VAL A 270 9.49 -24.60 35.76
N THR A 271 8.39 -23.85 35.73
CA THR A 271 7.15 -24.28 35.07
C THR A 271 7.06 -23.80 33.64
N ALA A 272 7.61 -22.61 33.35
CA ALA A 272 7.53 -22.01 32.04
C ALA A 272 8.70 -21.08 31.75
N ILE A 273 9.07 -21.01 30.48
CA ILE A 273 9.98 -20.01 29.92
C ILE A 273 9.17 -19.19 28.93
N VAL A 274 9.12 -17.87 29.12
CA VAL A 274 8.28 -16.97 28.34
C VAL A 274 9.17 -16.05 27.51
N LEU A 275 8.98 -16.11 26.19
CA LEU A 275 9.61 -15.20 25.23
C LEU A 275 8.65 -14.07 24.91
N THR A 276 9.07 -12.84 25.15
CA THR A 276 8.29 -11.64 24.80
C THR A 276 8.74 -11.11 23.46
N ILE A 277 7.84 -11.10 22.48
CA ILE A 277 8.17 -10.86 21.07
C ILE A 277 7.46 -9.61 20.57
N ARG A 278 8.26 -8.71 19.97
CA ARG A 278 7.78 -7.51 19.29
C ARG A 278 7.90 -7.69 17.79
N LEU A 279 6.81 -7.49 17.05
CA LEU A 279 6.88 -7.45 15.59
C LEU A 279 7.46 -6.11 15.14
N LEU A 280 8.34 -6.15 14.15
CA LEU A 280 9.00 -4.98 13.59
C LEU A 280 8.31 -4.56 12.28
N PRO A 281 8.40 -3.27 11.91
CA PRO A 281 7.90 -2.80 10.63
C PRO A 281 8.64 -3.53 9.49
N PRO A 282 7.94 -3.85 8.40
CA PRO A 282 8.59 -4.44 7.24
C PRO A 282 9.60 -3.45 6.64
N GLU A 283 10.90 -3.70 6.78
CA GLU A 283 11.94 -2.81 6.23
C GLU A 283 11.93 -2.74 4.70
N ARG A 284 11.58 -3.86 4.05
CA ARG A 284 11.78 -4.04 2.60
C ARG A 284 10.46 -3.94 1.85
N LEU A 285 10.35 -2.90 1.03
CA LEU A 285 9.22 -2.66 0.13
C LEU A 285 8.88 -3.90 -0.72
N GLU A 286 9.88 -4.56 -1.29
CA GLU A 286 9.73 -5.72 -2.19
C GLU A 286 9.14 -6.96 -1.50
N THR A 287 9.31 -7.04 -0.18
CA THR A 287 8.76 -8.15 0.58
C THR A 287 7.28 -7.96 0.88
N VAL A 288 6.70 -6.78 0.67
CA VAL A 288 5.30 -6.55 1.03
C VAL A 288 4.38 -6.96 -0.11
N ARG A 289 3.31 -7.67 0.25
CA ARG A 289 2.29 -8.08 -0.71
C ARG A 289 1.60 -6.86 -1.28
N THR A 290 1.48 -6.84 -2.60
CA THR A 290 0.58 -5.94 -3.29
C THR A 290 -0.85 -6.45 -3.19
N ARG A 291 -1.79 -5.54 -2.99
CA ARG A 291 -3.20 -5.80 -3.25
C ARG A 291 -3.49 -5.43 -4.69
N SER A 292 -4.42 -6.15 -5.30
CA SER A 292 -5.07 -5.62 -6.49
C SER A 292 -6.00 -4.49 -6.04
N LEU A 293 -5.58 -3.27 -6.35
CA LEU A 293 -6.37 -2.05 -6.26
C LEU A 293 -6.60 -1.59 -7.71
N ALA A 294 -7.71 -0.89 -7.96
CA ALA A 294 -8.00 -0.42 -9.31
C ALA A 294 -7.09 0.77 -9.65
N ASP A 295 -6.71 0.93 -10.92
CA ASP A 295 -5.92 2.09 -11.36
C ASP A 295 -6.61 3.43 -11.00
N ASP A 296 -7.94 3.44 -11.01
CA ASP A 296 -8.78 4.57 -10.60
C ASP A 296 -8.52 5.00 -9.15
N ASP A 297 -8.17 4.07 -8.25
CA ASP A 297 -7.86 4.36 -6.84
C ASP A 297 -6.57 5.22 -6.70
N PHE A 298 -5.75 5.27 -7.77
CA PHE A 298 -4.49 6.03 -7.84
C PHE A 298 -4.53 7.20 -8.83
N ALA A 299 -5.70 7.58 -9.33
CA ALA A 299 -5.83 8.76 -10.20
C ALA A 299 -5.21 10.01 -9.55
N PHE A 300 -5.38 10.16 -8.23
CA PHE A 300 -4.81 11.28 -7.48
C PHE A 300 -3.27 11.36 -7.57
N LEU A 301 -2.57 10.22 -7.63
CA LEU A 301 -1.10 10.21 -7.76
C LEU A 301 -0.68 10.70 -9.13
N LYS A 302 -1.40 10.30 -10.19
CA LYS A 302 -1.13 10.78 -11.56
C LYS A 302 -1.31 12.30 -11.65
N GLU A 303 -2.30 12.83 -10.94
CA GLU A 303 -2.60 14.27 -10.89
C GLU A 303 -1.68 15.06 -9.96
N ARG A 304 -1.22 14.45 -8.86
CA ARG A 304 -0.47 15.11 -7.78
C ARG A 304 0.98 14.66 -7.67
N MET A 305 1.52 14.00 -8.69
CA MET A 305 2.92 13.58 -8.71
C MET A 305 3.87 14.78 -8.45
N ASP A 306 4.95 14.54 -7.70
CA ASP A 306 5.99 15.53 -7.45
C ASP A 306 7.01 15.54 -8.62
N ALA A 307 8.05 16.37 -8.51
CA ALA A 307 9.18 16.36 -9.44
C ALA A 307 9.81 14.95 -9.53
N PRO A 308 10.39 14.56 -10.69
CA PRO A 308 10.85 13.18 -10.92
C PRO A 308 11.77 12.59 -9.85
N GLY A 309 12.61 13.41 -9.21
CA GLY A 309 13.51 12.96 -8.13
C GLY A 309 12.81 12.59 -6.81
N TYR A 310 11.57 13.04 -6.60
CA TYR A 310 10.77 12.81 -5.39
C TYR A 310 9.46 12.05 -5.66
N ALA A 311 9.22 11.71 -6.93
CA ALA A 311 8.01 11.02 -7.35
C ALA A 311 8.02 9.58 -6.84
N ILE A 312 6.92 9.18 -6.22
CA ILE A 312 6.70 7.80 -5.77
C ILE A 312 5.81 7.05 -6.75
N ARG A 313 6.05 5.75 -6.88
CA ARG A 313 5.25 4.88 -7.74
C ARG A 313 3.94 4.47 -7.05
N PRO A 314 2.82 4.31 -7.80
CA PRO A 314 1.56 3.82 -7.23
C PRO A 314 1.71 2.48 -6.51
N GLU A 315 2.55 1.58 -7.04
CA GLU A 315 2.78 0.26 -6.46
C GLU A 315 3.35 0.36 -5.04
N THR A 316 4.15 1.40 -4.76
CA THR A 316 4.72 1.67 -3.43
C THR A 316 3.62 2.03 -2.43
N LEU A 317 2.65 2.87 -2.83
CA LEU A 317 1.48 3.17 -2.00
C LEU A 317 0.58 1.94 -1.81
N VAL A 318 0.34 1.14 -2.84
CA VAL A 318 -0.43 -0.13 -2.73
C VAL A 318 0.19 -1.03 -1.66
N ARG A 319 1.52 -1.17 -1.69
CA ARG A 319 2.28 -1.96 -0.71
C ARG A 319 2.14 -1.34 0.68
N LEU A 320 2.24 -0.02 0.80
CA LEU A 320 2.08 0.67 2.08
C LEU A 320 0.69 0.39 2.67
N GLY A 321 -0.34 0.50 1.82
CA GLY A 321 -1.72 0.20 2.13
C GLY A 321 -1.96 -1.23 2.65
N SER A 322 -1.04 -2.13 2.32
CA SER A 322 -1.07 -3.53 2.72
C SER A 322 -0.26 -3.83 3.97
N ALA A 323 0.80 -3.06 4.22
CA ALA A 323 1.70 -3.22 5.36
C ALA A 323 1.18 -2.58 6.64
N LEU A 324 0.61 -1.38 6.55
CA LEU A 324 0.11 -0.67 7.72
C LEU A 324 -1.39 -0.92 7.94
N PRO A 325 -1.83 -1.06 9.21
CA PRO A 325 -3.24 -1.12 9.54
C PRO A 325 -3.92 0.25 9.35
N SER A 326 -5.21 0.24 9.02
CA SER A 326 -6.03 1.45 9.11
C SER A 326 -6.22 1.85 10.57
N THR A 327 -6.08 3.14 10.81
CA THR A 327 -6.39 3.81 12.08
C THR A 327 -7.87 4.22 12.17
N SER A 328 -8.51 4.42 11.02
CA SER A 328 -9.90 4.88 10.93
C SER A 328 -10.93 3.75 11.04
N LEU A 329 -10.58 2.51 10.66
CA LEU A 329 -11.53 1.39 10.70
C LEU A 329 -11.37 0.53 11.96
N PRO A 330 -12.49 0.10 12.58
CA PRO A 330 -12.44 -0.83 13.70
C PRO A 330 -11.85 -2.17 13.25
N ARG A 331 -11.22 -2.89 14.18
CA ARG A 331 -10.71 -4.25 13.91
C ARG A 331 -11.83 -5.19 13.48
N LYS A 332 -11.49 -6.17 12.65
CA LYS A 332 -12.40 -7.26 12.29
C LYS A 332 -12.72 -8.07 13.55
N LYS A 333 -13.95 -8.59 13.64
CA LYS A 333 -14.39 -9.51 14.72
C LYS A 333 -13.44 -10.70 14.95
N ARG A 334 -12.65 -11.10 13.94
CA ARG A 334 -11.66 -12.18 14.02
C ARG A 334 -10.23 -11.72 14.34
N GLY A 335 -10.07 -10.53 14.95
CA GLY A 335 -8.79 -10.01 15.44
C GLY A 335 -7.85 -9.40 14.39
N GLY A 336 -8.22 -9.40 13.10
CA GLY A 336 -7.39 -8.81 12.05
C GLY A 336 -7.65 -7.32 11.84
N ALA A 337 -6.58 -6.53 11.64
CA ALA A 337 -6.71 -5.14 11.21
C ALA A 337 -7.21 -5.01 9.77
N HIS A 338 -7.91 -3.91 9.49
CA HIS A 338 -8.21 -3.52 8.12
C HIS A 338 -6.95 -2.92 7.46
N PRO A 339 -6.76 -3.09 6.13
CA PRO A 339 -5.80 -2.24 5.42
C PRO A 339 -6.08 -0.77 5.66
N LEU A 340 -5.03 0.04 5.56
CA LEU A 340 -5.13 1.46 5.26
C LEU A 340 -6.15 1.74 4.14
N LEU A 341 -6.96 2.76 4.36
CA LEU A 341 -7.85 3.33 3.36
C LEU A 341 -7.07 4.20 2.37
N SER A 342 -7.65 4.46 1.19
CA SER A 342 -7.02 5.35 0.22
C SER A 342 -6.83 6.78 0.75
N SER A 343 -7.71 7.27 1.63
CA SER A 343 -7.54 8.58 2.28
C SER A 343 -6.39 8.60 3.28
N GLU A 344 -6.14 7.50 3.97
CA GLU A 344 -4.97 7.37 4.84
C GLU A 344 -3.68 7.21 4.02
N MET A 345 -3.71 6.54 2.86
CA MET A 345 -2.58 6.51 1.92
C MET A 345 -2.25 7.90 1.37
N GLN A 346 -3.27 8.70 1.03
CA GLN A 346 -3.11 10.11 0.64
C GLN A 346 -2.51 10.94 1.77
N SER A 347 -2.93 10.70 3.02
CA SER A 347 -2.35 11.38 4.19
C SER A 347 -0.87 11.04 4.36
N ARG A 348 -0.47 9.78 4.15
CA ARG A 348 0.95 9.38 4.14
C ARG A 348 1.74 10.05 3.03
N TYR A 349 1.14 10.18 1.84
CA TYR A 349 1.76 10.94 0.75
C TYR A 349 1.91 12.43 1.10
N LEU A 350 0.93 13.03 1.79
CA LEU A 350 1.05 14.39 2.27
C LEU A 350 2.17 14.54 3.31
N TYR A 351 2.37 13.57 4.20
CA TYR A 351 3.48 13.58 5.17
C TYR A 351 4.83 13.52 4.46
N TRP A 352 4.92 12.71 3.41
CA TRP A 352 6.10 12.68 2.54
C TRP A 352 6.39 14.04 1.91
N LEU A 353 5.38 14.68 1.32
CA LEU A 353 5.55 16.01 0.74
C LEU A 353 5.98 17.04 1.77
N ALA A 354 5.47 16.94 3.00
CA ALA A 354 5.88 17.79 4.13
C ALA A 354 7.35 17.55 4.50
N GLY A 355 7.78 16.29 4.59
CA GLY A 355 9.18 15.94 4.87
C GLY A 355 10.14 16.42 3.78
N ILE A 356 9.75 16.34 2.50
CA ILE A 356 10.53 16.88 1.38
C ILE A 356 10.62 18.40 1.45
N ASP A 357 9.50 19.08 1.72
CA ASP A 357 9.47 20.53 1.82
C ASP A 357 10.35 21.05 2.96
N GLU A 358 10.22 20.43 4.13
CA GLU A 358 11.08 20.68 5.29
C GLU A 358 12.56 20.42 4.97
N ALA A 359 12.88 19.33 4.26
CA ALA A 359 14.25 19.02 3.90
C ALA A 359 14.89 20.00 2.90
N LEU A 360 14.10 20.53 1.96
CA LEU A 360 14.58 21.47 0.95
C LEU A 360 14.66 22.91 1.46
N THR A 361 13.78 23.29 2.37
CA THR A 361 13.75 24.65 2.94
C THR A 361 14.64 24.78 4.17
N GLY A 362 14.87 23.67 4.88
CA GLY A 362 15.50 23.67 6.20
C GLY A 362 14.58 24.20 7.31
N GLU A 363 13.30 24.46 7.03
CA GLU A 363 12.33 24.96 8.01
C GLU A 363 11.63 23.81 8.74
N ALA A 364 12.04 23.56 9.99
CA ALA A 364 11.47 22.50 10.81
C ALA A 364 9.95 22.68 11.04
N ILE A 365 9.15 21.69 10.65
CA ILE A 365 7.70 21.63 10.93
C ILE A 365 7.47 21.15 12.37
N THR A 366 8.32 20.23 12.83
CA THR A 366 8.29 19.61 14.16
C THR A 366 9.71 19.50 14.74
N PRO A 367 9.86 19.32 16.07
CA PRO A 367 11.17 19.11 16.68
C PRO A 367 11.91 17.87 16.17
N ALA A 368 11.19 16.87 15.62
CA ALA A 368 11.78 15.65 15.11
C ALA A 368 12.62 15.86 13.84
N PHE A 369 12.53 17.02 13.19
CA PHE A 369 13.41 17.40 12.09
C PHE A 369 14.89 17.17 12.43
N GLU A 370 15.30 17.58 13.64
CA GLU A 370 16.69 17.53 14.09
C GLU A 370 17.16 16.11 14.41
N THR A 371 16.27 15.26 14.94
CA THR A 371 16.66 13.97 15.53
C THR A 371 16.24 12.75 14.72
N ALA A 372 15.18 12.83 13.90
CA ALA A 372 14.65 11.68 13.20
C ALA A 372 15.53 11.29 12.00
N PRO A 373 15.73 9.97 11.74
CA PRO A 373 16.68 9.48 10.76
C PRO A 373 16.30 9.80 9.31
N LEU A 374 15.02 10.04 9.02
CA LEU A 374 14.49 10.26 7.68
C LEU A 374 13.82 11.63 7.57
N ARG A 375 14.49 12.67 8.09
CA ARG A 375 14.07 14.07 8.04
C ARG A 375 15.24 14.95 7.66
N GLY A 376 14.95 16.15 7.15
CA GLY A 376 15.99 17.10 6.73
C GLY A 376 16.93 16.53 5.68
N GLN A 377 18.21 16.89 5.78
CA GLN A 377 19.24 16.42 4.84
C GLN A 377 19.32 14.88 4.77
N ARG A 378 19.12 14.19 5.90
CA ARG A 378 19.17 12.72 5.95
C ARG A 378 18.11 12.07 5.06
N LEU A 379 16.94 12.73 4.89
CA LEU A 379 15.92 12.27 3.95
C LEU A 379 16.39 12.40 2.51
N LEU A 380 17.03 13.52 2.15
CA LEU A 380 17.57 13.73 0.81
C LEU A 380 18.70 12.75 0.50
N ASP A 381 19.57 12.47 1.48
CA ASP A 381 20.65 11.49 1.36
C ASP A 381 20.08 10.08 1.10
N ALA A 382 19.03 9.69 1.84
CA ALA A 382 18.35 8.42 1.62
C ALA A 382 17.69 8.33 0.23
N ILE A 383 17.13 9.43 -0.28
CA ILE A 383 16.56 9.48 -1.64
C ILE A 383 17.66 9.34 -2.70
N ALA A 384 18.80 10.00 -2.52
CA ALA A 384 19.93 9.91 -3.43
C ALA A 384 20.54 8.50 -3.44
N GLN A 385 20.62 7.84 -2.28
CA GLN A 385 21.20 6.51 -2.13
C GLN A 385 20.26 5.40 -2.61
N ASP A 386 19.01 5.39 -2.17
CA ASP A 386 18.10 4.25 -2.32
C ASP A 386 16.94 4.52 -3.29
N GLY A 387 16.75 5.77 -3.70
CA GLY A 387 15.62 6.22 -4.52
C GLY A 387 14.38 6.58 -3.70
N ALA A 388 13.50 7.38 -4.32
CA ALA A 388 12.33 7.95 -3.67
C ALA A 388 11.36 6.90 -3.07
N ASP A 389 11.14 5.77 -3.74
CA ASP A 389 10.23 4.73 -3.23
C ASP A 389 10.71 4.07 -1.93
N LYS A 390 12.01 3.73 -1.85
CA LYS A 390 12.59 3.09 -0.67
C LYS A 390 12.69 4.09 0.49
N ALA A 391 13.09 5.33 0.20
CA ALA A 391 13.10 6.40 1.19
C ALA A 391 11.68 6.70 1.71
N PHE A 392 10.69 6.82 0.83
CA PHE A 392 9.27 7.01 1.20
C PHE A 392 8.75 5.87 2.06
N TRP A 393 9.11 4.64 1.73
CA TRP A 393 8.73 3.46 2.50
C TRP A 393 9.26 3.53 3.93
N ALA A 394 10.57 3.71 4.07
CA ALA A 394 11.22 3.80 5.37
C ALA A 394 10.68 4.99 6.18
N PHE A 395 10.47 6.14 5.52
CA PHE A 395 9.90 7.35 6.12
C PHE A 395 8.50 7.06 6.67
N SER A 396 7.66 6.41 5.87
CA SER A 396 6.28 6.09 6.25
C SER A 396 6.20 5.11 7.43
N MET A 397 7.16 4.19 7.55
CA MET A 397 7.26 3.27 8.70
C MET A 397 7.71 4.01 9.96
N ALA A 398 8.71 4.90 9.84
CA ALA A 398 9.18 5.73 10.96
C ALA A 398 8.06 6.65 11.49
N GLU A 399 7.34 7.35 10.60
CA GLU A 399 6.19 8.19 10.95
C GLU A 399 5.00 7.35 11.48
N ALA A 400 4.93 6.05 11.18
CA ALA A 400 3.92 5.18 11.76
C ALA A 400 4.28 4.77 13.20
N GLU A 401 5.56 4.50 13.47
CA GLU A 401 6.04 4.14 14.82
C GLU A 401 6.06 5.32 15.78
N ALA A 402 6.53 6.48 15.32
CA ALA A 402 6.67 7.70 16.11
C ALA A 402 6.01 8.87 15.36
N PRO A 403 4.66 8.95 15.36
CA PRO A 403 3.94 9.96 14.59
C PRO A 403 4.18 11.36 15.15
N ASP A 404 4.65 12.27 14.30
CA ASP A 404 4.89 13.66 14.67
C ASP A 404 4.37 14.65 13.61
N LEU A 405 4.51 14.33 12.32
CA LEU A 405 3.94 15.13 11.24
C LEU A 405 2.42 15.01 11.18
N ALA A 406 1.87 13.81 11.45
CA ALA A 406 0.44 13.58 11.38
C ALA A 406 -0.37 14.53 12.31
N PRO A 407 -0.04 14.66 13.61
CA PRO A 407 -0.66 15.66 14.49
C PRO A 407 -0.41 17.10 14.02
N ALA A 408 0.83 17.45 13.69
CA ALA A 408 1.19 18.83 13.31
C ALA A 408 0.42 19.34 12.08
N LEU A 409 0.22 18.48 11.08
CA LEU A 409 -0.51 18.80 9.86
C LEU A 409 -2.03 18.75 10.04
N TYR A 410 -2.53 18.05 11.06
CA TYR A 410 -3.95 18.09 11.42
C TYR A 410 -4.30 19.45 12.04
N ASP A 411 -3.47 19.93 12.98
CA ASP A 411 -3.71 21.19 13.71
C ASP A 411 -3.47 22.44 12.86
N LYS A 412 -2.66 22.34 11.79
CA LYS A 412 -2.22 23.48 10.98
C LYS A 412 -2.65 23.32 9.50
N PRO A 413 -3.92 23.51 9.15
CA PRO A 413 -4.41 23.34 7.77
C PRO A 413 -3.72 24.25 6.75
N ARG A 414 -3.25 25.44 7.17
CA ARG A 414 -2.48 26.34 6.30
C ARG A 414 -1.15 25.74 5.83
N LEU A 415 -0.51 24.90 6.65
CA LEU A 415 0.71 24.21 6.24
C LEU A 415 0.44 23.24 5.09
N ARG A 416 -0.69 22.53 5.11
CA ARG A 416 -1.07 21.62 4.01
C ARG A 416 -1.16 22.35 2.67
N LEU A 417 -1.72 23.56 2.66
CA LEU A 417 -1.80 24.39 1.46
C LEU A 417 -0.42 24.86 1.00
N ALA A 418 0.45 25.26 1.93
CA ALA A 418 1.82 25.66 1.63
C ALA A 418 2.63 24.51 1.01
N ILE A 419 2.54 23.30 1.60
CA ILE A 419 3.20 22.09 1.10
C ILE A 419 2.76 21.76 -0.34
N GLU A 420 1.46 21.86 -0.63
CA GLU A 420 0.95 21.66 -1.99
C GLU A 420 1.40 22.73 -2.97
N ALA A 421 1.47 23.99 -2.54
CA ALA A 421 2.01 25.06 -3.36
C ALA A 421 3.49 24.83 -3.67
N ALA A 422 4.27 24.40 -2.68
CA ALA A 422 5.68 24.06 -2.84
C ALA A 422 5.89 22.89 -3.80
N ARG A 423 5.08 21.82 -3.68
CA ARG A 423 5.07 20.71 -4.64
C ARG A 423 4.80 21.20 -6.07
N LYS A 424 3.75 22.01 -6.28
CA LYS A 424 3.44 22.57 -7.60
C LYS A 424 4.63 23.38 -8.16
N ALA A 425 5.27 24.19 -7.32
CA ALA A 425 6.46 24.95 -7.70
C ALA A 425 7.63 24.04 -8.12
N ARG A 426 7.88 22.94 -7.41
CA ARG A 426 8.90 21.94 -7.78
C ARG A 426 8.61 21.29 -9.13
N VAL A 427 7.36 20.88 -9.36
CA VAL A 427 6.94 20.29 -10.63
C VAL A 427 7.12 21.28 -11.78
N ASP A 428 6.73 22.54 -11.59
CA ASP A 428 6.89 23.58 -12.62
C ASP A 428 8.36 23.91 -12.89
N ALA A 429 9.21 23.91 -11.87
CA ALA A 429 10.66 24.03 -12.03
C ALA A 429 11.23 22.87 -12.86
N ALA A 430 10.92 21.63 -12.48
CA ALA A 430 11.38 20.44 -13.21
C ALA A 430 10.90 20.42 -14.68
N ARG A 431 9.67 20.90 -14.94
CA ARG A 431 9.16 21.05 -16.32
C ARG A 431 9.91 22.10 -17.11
N LYS A 432 10.26 23.23 -16.49
CA LYS A 432 11.06 24.29 -17.13
C LYS A 432 12.47 23.78 -17.45
N ASP A 433 13.08 23.03 -16.54
CA ASP A 433 14.41 22.45 -16.73
C ASP A 433 14.41 21.40 -17.85
N ALA A 434 13.46 20.46 -17.84
CA ALA A 434 13.30 19.50 -18.92
C ALA A 434 13.03 20.17 -20.28
N ALA A 435 12.26 21.27 -20.30
CA ALA A 435 12.04 22.05 -21.52
C ALA A 435 13.32 22.76 -21.99
N LYS A 436 14.14 23.26 -21.07
CA LYS A 436 15.45 23.88 -21.36
C LYS A 436 16.43 22.84 -21.92
N GLU A 437 16.53 21.67 -21.30
CA GLU A 437 17.35 20.54 -21.77
C GLU A 437 16.92 20.08 -23.17
N ARG A 438 15.61 19.90 -23.41
CA ARG A 438 15.10 19.56 -24.75
C ARG A 438 15.47 20.63 -25.79
N ARG A 439 15.38 21.91 -25.44
CA ARG A 439 15.80 23.01 -26.33
C ARG A 439 17.30 22.96 -26.60
N GLN A 440 18.12 22.64 -25.60
CA GLN A 440 19.56 22.48 -25.76
C GLN A 440 19.89 21.28 -26.64
N ALA A 441 19.27 20.12 -26.40
CA ALA A 441 19.43 18.92 -27.23
C ALA A 441 19.03 19.17 -28.69
N VAL A 442 17.92 19.88 -28.93
CA VAL A 442 17.51 20.28 -30.29
C VAL A 442 18.50 21.27 -30.93
N ARG A 443 19.06 22.21 -30.16
CA ARG A 443 20.09 23.13 -30.66
C ARG A 443 21.38 22.38 -31.00
N GLN A 444 21.79 21.43 -30.16
CA GLN A 444 22.96 20.59 -30.37
C GLN A 444 22.78 19.70 -31.61
N ALA A 445 21.64 18.99 -31.72
CA ALA A 445 21.32 18.18 -32.88
C ALA A 445 21.29 18.98 -34.20
N ARG A 446 20.93 20.27 -34.15
CA ARG A 446 21.03 21.17 -35.31
C ARG A 446 22.46 21.60 -35.61
N ALA A 447 23.25 21.90 -34.58
CA ALA A 447 24.67 22.23 -34.74
C ALA A 447 25.44 21.05 -35.33
N ASP A 448 25.09 19.83 -34.94
CA ASP A 448 25.69 18.58 -35.41
C ASP A 448 25.15 18.11 -36.78
N GLY A 449 24.26 18.88 -37.42
CA GLY A 449 23.67 18.55 -38.72
C GLY A 449 22.66 17.40 -38.72
N ALA A 450 22.34 16.82 -37.56
CA ALA A 450 21.37 15.74 -37.41
C ALA A 450 19.90 16.20 -37.56
N MET A 451 19.65 17.51 -37.52
CA MET A 451 18.33 18.10 -37.75
C MET A 451 18.38 19.28 -38.72
N PRO A 452 17.38 19.42 -39.62
CA PRO A 452 17.31 20.55 -40.54
C PRO A 452 17.11 21.88 -39.80
N ALA A 453 17.64 22.96 -40.40
CA ALA A 453 17.50 24.31 -39.89
C ALA A 453 16.02 24.68 -39.69
N PRO A 454 15.68 25.43 -38.63
CA PRO A 454 14.31 25.88 -38.43
C PRO A 454 13.88 26.72 -39.62
N VAL A 455 12.87 26.27 -40.36
CA VAL A 455 12.22 27.11 -41.37
C VAL A 455 11.68 28.35 -40.65
N PRO A 456 12.10 29.57 -41.05
CA PRO A 456 11.61 30.79 -40.42
C PRO A 456 10.09 30.81 -40.55
N LYS A 457 9.40 30.82 -39.40
CA LYS A 457 7.96 31.07 -39.39
C LYS A 457 7.77 32.47 -39.94
N ARG A 458 7.15 32.59 -41.12
CA ARG A 458 6.57 33.85 -41.60
C ARG A 458 5.71 34.40 -40.49
N ASP A 459 6.07 35.57 -39.98
CA ASP A 459 5.23 36.33 -39.07
C ASP A 459 3.93 36.63 -39.82
N ASN A 460 2.86 35.91 -39.46
CA ASN A 460 1.49 36.31 -39.79
C ASN A 460 1.12 37.48 -38.88
N THR A 461 1.83 38.59 -39.05
CA THR A 461 1.34 39.93 -38.73
C THR A 461 0.50 40.40 -39.91
N ASP A 462 -0.65 39.77 -40.10
CA ASP A 462 -1.70 40.34 -40.94
C ASP A 462 -3.07 40.09 -40.29
N SER A 463 -3.61 41.20 -39.78
CA SER A 463 -5.00 41.62 -39.93
C SER A 463 -6.09 40.52 -39.80
N HIS A 464 -6.48 40.23 -38.56
CA HIS A 464 -7.90 39.98 -38.26
C HIS A 464 -8.39 41.00 -37.24
N GLU A 465 -8.98 42.08 -37.75
CA GLU A 465 -9.95 42.87 -37.03
C GLU A 465 -10.97 41.93 -36.38
N LYS A 466 -11.08 42.01 -35.05
CA LYS A 466 -12.19 41.40 -34.32
C LYS A 466 -13.49 42.04 -34.83
N PRO A 467 -14.49 41.27 -35.28
CA PRO A 467 -15.82 41.80 -35.48
C PRO A 467 -16.33 42.31 -34.13
N VAL A 468 -16.62 43.61 -34.06
CA VAL A 468 -17.35 44.20 -32.95
C VAL A 468 -18.72 43.52 -32.91
N ALA A 469 -18.98 42.80 -31.83
CA ALA A 469 -20.28 42.18 -31.61
C ALA A 469 -21.33 43.29 -31.45
N PRO A 470 -22.48 43.19 -32.14
CA PRO A 470 -23.57 44.15 -31.96
C PRO A 470 -24.07 44.12 -30.51
N PRO A 471 -24.52 45.26 -29.95
CA PRO A 471 -25.07 45.30 -28.61
C PRO A 471 -26.27 44.35 -28.53
N ALA A 472 -26.18 43.39 -27.61
CA ALA A 472 -27.25 42.44 -27.36
C ALA A 472 -28.51 43.21 -26.95
N ALA A 473 -29.59 43.02 -27.70
CA ALA A 473 -30.92 43.47 -27.30
C ALA A 473 -31.26 42.89 -25.90
N PRO A 474 -31.88 43.69 -25.01
CA PRO A 474 -32.28 43.20 -23.70
C PRO A 474 -33.26 42.04 -23.89
N ALA A 475 -32.87 40.87 -23.38
CA ALA A 475 -33.76 39.73 -23.33
C ALA A 475 -35.02 40.12 -22.53
N PRO A 476 -36.23 39.77 -23.00
CA PRO A 476 -37.45 39.99 -22.24
C PRO A 476 -37.29 39.33 -20.86
N ALA A 477 -37.53 40.10 -19.80
CA ALA A 477 -37.49 39.63 -18.43
C ALA A 477 -38.38 38.39 -18.31
N ALA A 478 -37.77 37.23 -18.12
CA ALA A 478 -38.51 36.03 -17.77
C ALA A 478 -39.31 36.34 -16.50
N PRO A 479 -40.62 36.00 -16.45
CA PRO A 479 -41.43 36.23 -15.27
C PRO A 479 -40.74 35.60 -14.06
N SER A 480 -40.54 36.41 -13.02
CA SER A 480 -39.92 35.96 -11.77
C SER A 480 -40.68 34.71 -11.30
N PRO A 481 -39.99 33.59 -11.04
CA PRO A 481 -40.65 32.41 -10.50
C PRO A 481 -41.40 32.80 -9.21
N PRO A 482 -42.60 32.26 -8.98
CA PRO A 482 -43.39 32.59 -7.80
C PRO A 482 -42.52 32.42 -6.56
N GLU A 483 -42.50 33.46 -5.71
CA GLU A 483 -41.76 33.47 -4.45
C GLU A 483 -42.14 32.19 -3.67
N PRO A 484 -41.18 31.34 -3.27
CA PRO A 484 -41.49 30.08 -2.62
C PRO A 484 -42.31 30.39 -1.37
N ALA A 485 -43.46 29.73 -1.23
CA ALA A 485 -44.30 29.85 -0.04
C ALA A 485 -43.43 29.69 1.21
N ARG A 486 -43.38 30.75 2.03
CA ARG A 486 -42.62 30.74 3.27
C ARG A 486 -43.13 29.56 4.12
N PRO A 487 -42.23 28.76 4.72
CA PRO A 487 -42.65 27.67 5.57
C PRO A 487 -43.51 28.22 6.70
N ASP A 488 -44.57 27.47 7.04
CA ASP A 488 -45.44 27.75 8.17
C ASP A 488 -44.59 28.05 9.42
N PRO A 489 -44.73 29.21 10.07
CA PRO A 489 -43.95 29.57 11.26
C PRO A 489 -43.98 28.49 12.34
N ASP A 490 -45.12 27.83 12.52
CA ASP A 490 -45.28 26.76 13.51
C ASP A 490 -44.51 25.50 13.10
N ALA A 491 -44.42 25.20 11.81
CA ALA A 491 -43.59 24.12 11.29
C ALA A 491 -42.10 24.39 11.51
N VAL A 492 -41.66 25.65 11.36
CA VAL A 492 -40.27 26.04 11.65
C VAL A 492 -39.95 25.86 13.13
N VAL A 493 -40.83 26.30 14.03
CA VAL A 493 -40.65 26.12 15.49
C VAL A 493 -40.55 24.64 15.85
N ARG A 494 -41.42 23.79 15.29
CA ARG A 494 -41.36 22.33 15.49
C ARG A 494 -40.05 21.72 14.97
N ALA A 495 -39.59 22.12 13.78
CA ALA A 495 -38.32 21.65 13.23
C ALA A 495 -37.14 22.03 14.12
N LEU A 496 -37.09 23.27 14.61
CA LEU A 496 -36.03 23.75 15.50
C LEU A 496 -36.04 22.99 16.84
N ALA A 497 -37.21 22.65 17.37
CA ALA A 497 -37.34 21.81 18.55
C ALA A 497 -36.75 20.40 18.32
N ILE A 498 -37.07 19.76 17.19
CA ILE A 498 -36.50 18.45 16.81
C ILE A 498 -34.97 18.53 16.70
N LEU A 499 -34.45 19.51 15.95
CA LEU A 499 -33.01 19.65 15.72
C LEU A 499 -32.20 20.00 16.97
N SER A 500 -32.85 20.51 18.02
CA SER A 500 -32.20 20.83 19.29
C SER A 500 -32.00 19.60 20.19
N THR A 501 -32.65 18.47 19.88
CA THR A 501 -32.56 17.25 20.69
C THR A 501 -31.17 16.60 20.64
N PRO A 502 -30.74 15.92 21.71
CA PRO A 502 -29.50 15.13 21.71
C PRO A 502 -29.50 14.02 20.64
N GLU A 503 -30.66 13.45 20.33
CA GLU A 503 -30.86 12.41 19.32
C GLU A 503 -30.59 12.97 17.92
N ALA A 504 -31.17 14.13 17.57
CA ALA A 504 -30.90 14.79 16.30
C ALA A 504 -29.43 15.20 16.16
N LYS A 505 -28.76 15.61 17.23
CA LYS A 505 -27.31 15.88 17.22
C LYS A 505 -26.47 14.63 16.97
N ARG A 506 -26.90 13.47 17.48
CA ARG A 506 -26.27 12.17 17.18
C ARG A 506 -26.48 11.79 15.72
N GLU A 507 -27.70 11.89 15.20
CA GLU A 507 -27.99 11.67 13.77
C GLU A 507 -27.17 12.62 12.88
N ALA A 508 -27.00 13.88 13.27
CA ALA A 508 -26.19 14.85 12.53
C ALA A 508 -24.71 14.44 12.49
N LYS A 509 -24.17 14.00 13.63
CA LYS A 509 -22.80 13.44 13.71
C LYS A 509 -22.63 12.23 12.82
N ASP A 510 -23.61 11.32 12.83
CA ASP A 510 -23.59 10.12 11.99
C ASP A 510 -23.71 10.48 10.50
N LEU A 511 -24.55 11.46 10.15
CA LEU A 511 -24.68 11.99 8.80
C LEU A 511 -23.37 12.64 8.32
N SER A 512 -22.69 13.40 9.19
CA SER A 512 -21.37 13.98 8.91
C SER A 512 -20.32 12.87 8.66
N TRP A 513 -20.33 11.80 9.45
CA TRP A 513 -19.49 10.63 9.20
C TRP A 513 -19.84 9.92 7.89
N TYR A 514 -21.13 9.82 7.56
CA TYR A 514 -21.59 9.20 6.32
C TYR A 514 -21.06 9.92 5.08
N TRP A 515 -21.05 11.26 5.12
CA TRP A 515 -20.50 12.09 4.06
C TRP A 515 -18.97 12.11 4.01
N GLN A 516 -18.27 11.61 5.04
CA GLN A 516 -16.81 11.62 5.06
C GLN A 516 -16.22 10.86 3.85
N TYR A 517 -16.82 9.74 3.47
CA TYR A 517 -16.39 8.99 2.29
C TYR A 517 -16.55 9.77 0.97
N ALA A 518 -17.54 10.65 0.87
CA ALA A 518 -17.71 11.52 -0.28
C ALA A 518 -16.85 12.78 -0.23
N LEU A 519 -16.38 13.22 0.95
CA LEU A 519 -15.33 14.23 1.01
C LEU A 519 -13.96 13.65 0.63
N ASP A 520 -13.70 12.41 1.05
CA ASP A 520 -12.45 11.74 0.72
C ASP A 520 -12.38 11.41 -0.80
N PHE A 521 -13.52 11.15 -1.44
CA PHE A 521 -13.60 10.79 -2.86
C PHE A 521 -14.85 11.38 -3.54
N PRO A 522 -14.93 12.70 -3.75
CA PRO A 522 -16.16 13.33 -4.21
C PRO A 522 -16.54 12.90 -5.62
N LEU A 523 -15.59 12.75 -6.53
CA LEU A 523 -15.85 12.33 -7.91
C LEU A 523 -16.37 10.90 -8.04
N THR A 524 -16.16 10.03 -7.04
CA THR A 524 -16.57 8.61 -7.12
C THR A 524 -17.68 8.23 -6.16
N GLN A 525 -17.76 8.87 -4.99
CA GLN A 525 -18.71 8.50 -3.93
C GLN A 525 -19.85 9.50 -3.77
N ALA A 526 -19.67 10.79 -4.12
CA ALA A 526 -20.70 11.80 -3.87
C ALA A 526 -22.00 11.52 -4.62
N GLY A 527 -21.93 11.18 -5.91
CA GLY A 527 -23.11 10.80 -6.70
C GLY A 527 -23.78 9.53 -6.17
N ARG A 528 -23.00 8.55 -5.70
CA ARG A 528 -23.53 7.30 -5.14
C ARG A 528 -24.27 7.55 -3.84
N LEU A 529 -23.70 8.34 -2.93
CA LEU A 529 -24.32 8.70 -1.65
C LEU A 529 -25.53 9.62 -1.84
N ALA A 530 -25.46 10.57 -2.76
CA ALA A 530 -26.62 11.38 -3.12
C ALA A 530 -27.78 10.51 -3.61
N ARG A 531 -27.51 9.59 -4.54
CA ARG A 531 -28.52 8.65 -5.06
C ARG A 531 -29.15 7.83 -3.93
N LEU A 532 -28.32 7.30 -3.04
CA LEU A 532 -28.72 6.50 -1.89
C LEU A 532 -29.71 7.27 -0.98
N PHE A 533 -29.39 8.52 -0.64
CA PHE A 533 -30.29 9.38 0.14
C PHE A 533 -31.56 9.77 -0.61
N LEU A 534 -31.50 9.93 -1.93
CA LEU A 534 -32.69 10.23 -2.75
C LEU A 534 -33.63 9.02 -2.92
N ARG A 535 -33.15 7.78 -2.75
CA ARG A 535 -33.97 6.57 -2.91
C ARG A 535 -34.92 6.30 -1.75
N THR A 536 -34.49 6.59 -0.52
CA THR A 536 -35.25 6.43 0.75
C THR A 536 -34.31 6.38 1.97
N GLU A 537 -33.00 6.16 1.78
CA GLU A 537 -32.11 5.92 2.92
C GLU A 537 -31.98 7.11 3.87
N PHE A 538 -32.20 8.35 3.41
CA PHE A 538 -32.17 9.50 4.31
C PHE A 538 -33.27 9.40 5.37
N ALA A 539 -34.52 9.12 4.95
CA ALA A 539 -35.64 8.94 5.85
C ALA A 539 -35.47 7.72 6.77
N ALA A 540 -34.88 6.63 6.25
CA ALA A 540 -34.70 5.40 7.02
C ALA A 540 -33.57 5.47 8.04
N LYS A 541 -32.45 6.14 7.72
CA LYS A 541 -31.26 6.22 8.59
C LYS A 541 -31.25 7.45 9.49
N PHE A 542 -31.91 8.53 9.08
CA PHE A 542 -31.91 9.81 9.79
C PHE A 542 -33.34 10.35 9.91
N PRO A 543 -34.24 9.62 10.60
CA PRO A 543 -35.66 9.95 10.66
C PRO A 543 -35.92 11.33 11.26
N LEU A 544 -35.19 11.74 12.31
CA LEU A 544 -35.38 13.04 12.96
C LEU A 544 -34.91 14.18 12.05
N LEU A 545 -33.76 13.99 11.40
CA LEU A 545 -33.26 14.97 10.42
C LEU A 545 -34.17 15.08 9.20
N HIS A 546 -34.77 13.97 8.76
CA HIS A 546 -35.71 13.95 7.64
C HIS A 546 -37.03 14.63 7.98
N GLU A 547 -37.57 14.40 9.17
CA GLU A 547 -38.78 15.06 9.66
C GLU A 547 -38.57 16.57 9.77
N ALA A 548 -37.47 16.99 10.39
CA ALA A 548 -37.10 18.40 10.49
C ALA A 548 -36.90 19.03 9.10
N ASP A 549 -36.19 18.37 8.18
CA ASP A 549 -36.02 18.87 6.81
C ASP A 549 -37.38 19.03 6.10
N SER A 550 -38.29 18.07 6.27
CA SER A 550 -39.64 18.11 5.70
C SER A 550 -40.45 19.29 6.23
N LEU A 551 -40.41 19.55 7.53
CA LEU A 551 -41.04 20.71 8.17
C LEU A 551 -40.46 22.04 7.69
N LEU A 552 -39.17 22.07 7.34
CA LEU A 552 -38.49 23.24 6.77
C LEU A 552 -38.73 23.41 5.25
N GLY A 553 -39.55 22.56 4.63
CA GLY A 553 -39.83 22.59 3.18
C GLY A 553 -38.81 21.84 2.32
N GLY A 554 -38.00 20.97 2.92
CA GLY A 554 -37.01 20.10 2.28
C GLY A 554 -35.75 20.78 1.75
N PRO A 555 -35.18 21.83 2.37
CA PRO A 555 -33.99 22.51 1.84
C PRO A 555 -32.79 21.57 1.68
N TYR A 556 -32.58 20.63 2.60
CA TYR A 556 -31.49 19.67 2.53
C TYR A 556 -31.69 18.66 1.40
N VAL A 557 -32.88 18.04 1.28
CA VAL A 557 -33.17 17.14 0.16
C VAL A 557 -33.06 17.83 -1.20
N ARG A 558 -33.38 19.13 -1.29
CA ARG A 558 -33.13 19.94 -2.50
C ARG A 558 -31.63 20.09 -2.79
N ASN A 559 -30.80 20.28 -1.77
CA ASN A 559 -29.34 20.33 -1.90
C ASN A 559 -28.79 18.98 -2.37
N ILE A 560 -29.27 17.85 -1.80
CA ILE A 560 -28.87 16.51 -2.24
C ILE A 560 -29.30 16.22 -3.68
N ARG A 561 -30.49 16.65 -4.13
CA ARG A 561 -30.88 16.55 -5.55
C ARG A 561 -29.96 17.33 -6.47
N LEU A 562 -29.55 18.53 -6.06
CA LEU A 562 -28.62 19.34 -6.86
C LEU A 562 -27.24 18.68 -6.92
N LEU A 563 -26.70 18.26 -5.78
CA LEU A 563 -25.45 17.52 -5.69
C LEU A 563 -25.51 16.26 -6.57
N GLY A 564 -26.58 15.47 -6.47
CA GLY A 564 -26.81 14.31 -7.32
C GLY A 564 -26.71 14.67 -8.81
N ARG A 565 -27.37 15.74 -9.25
CA ARG A 565 -27.28 16.20 -10.66
C ARG A 565 -25.86 16.59 -11.06
N VAL A 566 -25.12 17.31 -10.21
CA VAL A 566 -23.71 17.69 -10.45
C VAL A 566 -22.85 16.44 -10.66
N PHE A 567 -23.12 15.38 -9.90
CA PHE A 567 -22.40 14.11 -9.96
C PHE A 567 -23.06 13.07 -10.89
N GLY A 568 -23.96 13.48 -11.79
CA GLY A 568 -24.50 12.61 -12.84
C GLY A 568 -25.61 11.64 -12.41
N VAL A 569 -26.28 11.90 -11.28
CA VAL A 569 -27.51 11.20 -10.91
C VAL A 569 -28.66 11.78 -11.75
N THR A 570 -29.21 10.95 -12.63
CA THR A 570 -30.35 11.24 -13.50
C THR A 570 -31.61 10.54 -12.95
N LYS A 571 -32.78 10.84 -13.51
CA LYS A 571 -34.00 10.08 -13.19
C LYS A 571 -33.87 8.61 -13.56
N ASP A 572 -33.18 8.32 -14.66
CA ASP A 572 -33.05 6.98 -15.22
C ASP A 572 -32.11 6.10 -14.38
N ASN A 573 -30.98 6.65 -13.91
CA ASN A 573 -30.06 5.92 -13.03
C ASN A 573 -30.39 6.06 -11.54
N LEU A 574 -31.45 6.83 -11.20
CA LEU A 574 -31.93 6.94 -9.83
C LEU A 574 -32.43 5.60 -9.34
N ALA A 575 -32.99 4.73 -10.19
CA ALA A 575 -33.44 3.38 -9.83
C ALA A 575 -32.45 2.26 -10.21
N GLY A 576 -31.58 2.48 -11.20
CA GLY A 576 -30.61 1.49 -11.69
C GLY A 576 -29.28 1.43 -10.91
N ASP A 577 -28.45 0.42 -11.16
CA ASP A 577 -27.15 0.23 -10.49
C ASP A 577 -25.98 0.94 -11.19
N GLU A 578 -26.25 1.64 -12.29
CA GLU A 578 -25.24 2.36 -13.08
C GLU A 578 -24.42 3.32 -12.22
N LYS A 579 -23.11 3.37 -12.43
CA LYS A 579 -22.24 4.29 -11.69
C LYS A 579 -22.54 5.72 -12.16
N PRO A 580 -22.94 6.65 -11.27
CA PRO A 580 -23.14 8.03 -11.67
C PRO A 580 -21.79 8.65 -12.05
N ILE A 581 -21.73 9.28 -13.22
CA ILE A 581 -20.50 9.88 -13.77
C ILE A 581 -20.62 11.40 -13.67
N PRO A 582 -19.74 12.09 -12.92
CA PRO A 582 -19.75 13.54 -12.84
C PRO A 582 -19.54 14.17 -14.22
N HIS A 583 -20.11 15.36 -14.44
CA HIS A 583 -19.85 16.08 -15.68
C HIS A 583 -18.36 16.44 -15.78
N PRO A 584 -17.71 16.35 -16.97
CA PRO A 584 -16.28 16.64 -17.14
C PRO A 584 -15.82 18.06 -16.79
N CYS A 585 -16.73 18.96 -16.44
CA CYS A 585 -16.43 20.32 -16.00
C CYS A 585 -16.29 20.44 -14.48
N ILE A 586 -16.61 19.37 -13.73
CA ILE A 586 -16.50 19.32 -12.28
C ILE A 586 -15.10 18.80 -11.95
N ASP A 587 -14.21 19.71 -11.55
CA ASP A 587 -12.89 19.35 -11.02
C ASP A 587 -12.98 18.97 -9.54
N GLN A 588 -11.86 18.49 -8.99
CA GLN A 588 -11.77 18.03 -7.61
C GLN A 588 -12.10 19.14 -6.60
N ASP A 589 -11.60 20.37 -6.82
CA ASP A 589 -11.83 21.49 -5.90
C ASP A 589 -13.31 21.89 -5.84
N LEU A 590 -13.99 21.95 -7.00
CA LEU A 590 -15.42 22.18 -7.06
C LEU A 590 -16.21 21.02 -6.47
N ALA A 591 -15.76 19.78 -6.69
CA ALA A 591 -16.38 18.59 -6.15
C ALA A 591 -16.33 18.58 -4.60
N ASP A 592 -15.17 18.88 -4.02
CA ASP A 592 -14.98 19.02 -2.57
C ASP A 592 -15.85 20.13 -2.00
N GLY A 593 -15.87 21.30 -2.64
CA GLY A 593 -16.72 22.42 -2.25
C GLY A 593 -18.21 22.06 -2.27
N VAL A 594 -18.68 21.41 -3.33
CA VAL A 594 -20.07 20.98 -3.47
C VAL A 594 -20.44 19.95 -2.41
N VAL A 595 -19.61 18.94 -2.15
CA VAL A 595 -19.89 17.92 -1.13
C VAL A 595 -19.90 18.53 0.27
N LEU A 596 -18.94 19.38 0.59
CA LEU A 596 -18.87 20.05 1.88
C LEU A 596 -20.11 20.92 2.12
N VAL A 597 -20.45 21.75 1.13
CA VAL A 597 -21.50 22.77 1.26
C VAL A 597 -22.91 22.19 1.11
N MET A 598 -23.13 21.23 0.22
CA MET A 598 -24.47 20.66 0.01
C MET A 598 -24.71 19.37 0.81
N GLY A 599 -23.65 18.61 1.12
CA GLY A 599 -23.74 17.34 1.85
C GLY A 599 -23.69 17.50 3.37
N LYS A 600 -22.75 18.31 3.90
CA LYS A 600 -22.50 18.42 5.35
C LYS A 600 -23.08 19.64 6.05
N SER A 601 -23.45 20.71 5.33
CA SER A 601 -23.91 21.97 5.93
C SER A 601 -25.06 21.78 6.93
N PHE A 602 -25.99 20.88 6.64
CA PHE A 602 -27.10 20.56 7.55
C PHE A 602 -26.62 19.89 8.83
N ALA A 603 -25.73 18.89 8.73
CA ALA A 603 -25.14 18.23 9.89
C ALA A 603 -24.36 19.21 10.78
N PHE A 604 -23.52 20.06 10.18
CA PHE A 604 -22.75 21.06 10.93
C PHE A 604 -23.60 22.12 11.63
N ALA A 605 -24.71 22.55 11.00
CA ALA A 605 -25.63 23.49 11.62
C ALA A 605 -26.27 22.88 12.88
N VAL A 606 -26.63 21.60 12.83
CA VAL A 606 -27.26 20.86 13.94
C VAL A 606 -26.25 20.56 15.05
N GLU A 607 -25.07 20.01 14.71
CA GLU A 607 -23.98 19.73 15.66
C GLU A 607 -23.53 20.99 16.41
N GLY A 608 -23.36 22.09 15.67
CA GLY A 608 -22.91 23.37 16.21
C GLY A 608 -24.00 24.19 16.90
N GLY A 609 -25.25 23.70 16.94
CA GLY A 609 -26.39 24.43 17.51
C GLY A 609 -26.74 25.73 16.78
N ARG A 610 -26.27 25.91 15.54
CA ARG A 610 -26.49 27.13 14.73
C ARG A 610 -27.77 26.98 13.92
N LEU A 611 -28.91 26.96 14.61
CA LEU A 611 -30.21 26.66 13.99
C LEU A 611 -30.96 27.91 13.48
N GLY A 612 -30.71 29.08 14.04
CA GLY A 612 -31.39 30.32 13.62
C GLY A 612 -30.98 30.74 12.21
N GLY A 613 -31.94 30.82 11.27
CA GLY A 613 -31.67 31.14 9.86
C GLY A 613 -31.13 29.96 9.02
N ILE A 614 -31.40 28.72 9.43
CA ILE A 614 -30.87 27.51 8.76
C ILE A 614 -31.37 27.37 7.32
N VAL A 615 -32.61 27.76 7.04
CA VAL A 615 -33.21 27.65 5.70
C VAL A 615 -32.55 28.63 4.74
N GLU A 616 -32.36 29.87 5.19
CA GLU A 616 -31.71 30.94 4.44
C GLU A 616 -30.27 30.55 4.11
N ARG A 617 -29.50 30.09 5.11
CA ARG A 617 -28.11 29.65 4.91
C ARG A 617 -27.99 28.50 3.92
N LEU A 618 -28.80 27.45 4.08
CA LEU A 618 -28.80 26.33 3.13
C LEU A 618 -29.19 26.77 1.71
N GLY A 619 -30.06 27.77 1.59
CA GLY A 619 -30.43 28.40 0.33
C GLY A 619 -29.30 29.22 -0.30
N GLU A 620 -28.62 30.06 0.49
CA GLU A 620 -27.47 30.85 0.07
C GLU A 620 -26.31 29.97 -0.40
N ASP A 621 -25.98 28.95 0.41
CA ASP A 621 -24.97 27.94 0.11
C ASP A 621 -25.26 27.23 -1.22
N ARG A 622 -26.52 26.80 -1.41
CA ARG A 622 -26.98 26.22 -2.67
C ARG A 622 -26.77 27.18 -3.83
N ASN A 623 -27.23 28.43 -3.70
CA ASN A 623 -27.15 29.42 -4.78
C ASN A 623 -25.70 29.72 -5.16
N ARG A 624 -24.81 29.82 -4.16
CA ARG A 624 -23.36 30.00 -4.36
C ARG A 624 -22.75 28.84 -5.14
N MET A 625 -23.05 27.60 -4.76
CA MET A 625 -22.52 26.42 -5.46
C MET A 625 -23.09 26.27 -6.88
N VAL A 626 -24.37 26.60 -7.10
CA VAL A 626 -24.97 26.67 -8.45
C VAL A 626 -24.22 27.67 -9.32
N ALA A 627 -23.92 28.86 -8.79
CA ALA A 627 -23.18 29.88 -9.52
C ALA A 627 -21.77 29.40 -9.91
N GLN A 628 -21.07 28.72 -9.00
CA GLN A 628 -19.75 28.14 -9.27
C GLN A 628 -19.80 27.02 -10.32
N ALA A 629 -20.77 26.11 -10.22
CA ALA A 629 -20.94 25.03 -11.20
C ALA A 629 -21.29 25.56 -12.60
N ASN A 630 -22.16 26.57 -12.68
CA ASN A 630 -22.50 27.23 -13.94
C ASN A 630 -21.29 27.95 -14.56
N LYS A 631 -20.46 28.60 -13.73
CA LYS A 631 -19.21 29.22 -14.19
C LYS A 631 -18.25 28.16 -14.76
N ALA A 632 -18.02 27.07 -14.04
CA ALA A 632 -17.16 25.98 -14.50
C ALA A 632 -17.66 25.35 -15.80
N LEU A 633 -18.97 25.17 -15.95
CA LEU A 633 -19.59 24.68 -17.18
C LEU A 633 -19.38 25.65 -18.36
N ALA A 634 -19.52 26.96 -18.14
CA ALA A 634 -19.28 27.97 -19.17
C ALA A 634 -17.83 27.98 -19.64
N GLU A 635 -16.87 27.94 -18.70
CA GLU A 635 -15.44 27.86 -19.00
C GLU A 635 -15.06 26.57 -19.73
N TRP A 636 -15.69 25.44 -19.38
CA TRP A 636 -15.49 24.18 -20.09
C TRP A 636 -16.03 24.25 -21.53
N LYS A 637 -17.23 24.81 -21.75
CA LYS A 637 -17.80 25.00 -23.10
C LYS A 637 -16.91 25.89 -23.97
N ASP A 638 -16.35 26.96 -23.41
CA ASP A 638 -15.42 27.83 -24.13
C ASP A 638 -14.12 27.09 -24.52
N ARG A 639 -13.58 26.28 -23.60
CA ARG A 639 -12.42 25.40 -23.89
C ARG A 639 -12.72 24.42 -25.02
N GLN A 640 -13.87 23.75 -25.00
CA GLN A 640 -14.28 22.84 -26.08
C GLN A 640 -14.42 23.57 -27.42
N LYS A 641 -15.00 24.77 -27.43
CA LYS A 641 -15.10 25.60 -28.64
C LYS A 641 -13.72 25.99 -29.18
N LYS A 642 -12.76 26.30 -28.31
CA LYS A 642 -11.36 26.59 -28.69
C LYS A 642 -10.66 25.37 -29.28
N LEU A 643 -10.84 24.19 -28.67
CA LEU A 643 -10.29 22.93 -29.17
C LEU A 643 -10.88 22.55 -30.53
N ALA A 644 -12.20 22.68 -30.71
CA ALA A 644 -12.86 22.45 -31.98
C ALA A 644 -12.35 23.41 -33.08
N ARG A 645 -12.15 24.68 -32.75
CA ARG A 645 -11.53 25.67 -33.67
C ARG A 645 -10.08 25.32 -34.01
N ALA A 646 -9.31 24.82 -33.04
CA ALA A 646 -7.94 24.40 -33.27
C ALA A 646 -7.87 23.15 -34.16
N ALA A 647 -8.80 22.20 -33.98
CA ALA A 647 -8.92 21.00 -34.81
C ALA A 647 -9.40 21.30 -36.23
N ALA A 648 -10.27 22.30 -36.39
CA ALA A 648 -10.78 22.74 -37.70
C ALA A 648 -9.79 23.62 -38.48
N ARG A 649 -8.70 24.11 -37.86
CA ARG A 649 -7.63 24.77 -38.61
C ARG A 649 -6.97 23.71 -39.49
N PRO A 650 -6.89 23.90 -40.82
CA PRO A 650 -6.17 22.98 -41.68
C PRO A 650 -4.77 22.84 -41.11
N ARG A 651 -4.37 21.60 -40.81
CA ARG A 651 -2.97 21.34 -40.49
C ARG A 651 -2.19 21.84 -41.70
N PRO A 652 -1.18 22.71 -41.52
CA PRO A 652 -0.30 23.05 -42.63
C PRO A 652 0.18 21.72 -43.19
N GLU A 653 -0.07 21.48 -44.48
CA GLU A 653 0.39 20.27 -45.14
C GLU A 653 1.88 20.13 -44.80
N PRO A 654 2.32 18.97 -44.29
CA PRO A 654 3.74 18.76 -44.11
C PRO A 654 4.40 19.07 -45.45
N PRO A 655 5.48 19.87 -45.48
CA PRO A 655 6.16 20.16 -46.73
C PRO A 655 6.44 18.83 -47.41
N ILE A 656 5.87 18.64 -48.61
CA ILE A 656 6.12 17.45 -49.42
C ILE A 656 7.64 17.39 -49.57
N PRO A 657 8.33 16.37 -49.03
CA PRO A 657 9.76 16.27 -49.19
C PRO A 657 10.06 16.25 -50.69
N PRO A 658 11.04 17.02 -51.19
CA PRO A 658 11.41 17.03 -52.60
C PRO A 658 12.19 15.75 -52.91
N ILE A 659 11.51 14.61 -52.88
CA ILE A 659 12.04 13.31 -53.29
C ILE A 659 10.90 12.55 -53.95
N HIS A 660 10.41 13.05 -55.09
CA HIS A 660 9.94 12.15 -56.13
C HIS A 660 11.18 11.55 -56.78
N CYS A 661 11.69 10.45 -56.22
CA CYS A 661 12.53 9.56 -57.01
C CYS A 661 11.60 8.87 -58.01
N GLU A 662 11.71 9.20 -59.29
CA GLU A 662 11.16 8.32 -60.31
C GLU A 662 11.90 6.99 -60.23
N VAL A 663 11.16 5.94 -59.93
CA VAL A 663 11.69 4.58 -59.91
C VAL A 663 11.09 3.87 -61.12
N ARG A 664 11.94 3.49 -62.08
CA ARG A 664 11.51 2.71 -63.25
C ARG A 664 11.83 1.25 -62.99
N MET A 665 10.86 0.39 -63.26
CA MET A 665 11.07 -1.05 -63.24
C MET A 665 11.77 -1.45 -64.54
N ASN A 666 12.97 -2.02 -64.43
CA ASN A 666 13.71 -2.49 -65.60
C ASN A 666 13.08 -3.78 -66.15
N ALA A 667 13.54 -4.24 -67.33
CA ALA A 667 13.00 -5.43 -68.00
C ALA A 667 13.17 -6.74 -67.19
N LEU A 668 13.93 -6.72 -66.09
CA LEU A 668 14.12 -7.84 -65.16
C LEU A 668 13.22 -7.74 -63.91
N GLY A 669 12.35 -6.74 -63.82
CA GLY A 669 11.44 -6.56 -62.68
C GLY A 669 12.07 -5.88 -61.47
N VAL A 670 13.27 -5.32 -61.60
CA VAL A 670 13.95 -4.60 -60.51
C VAL A 670 13.72 -3.11 -60.65
N TYR A 671 13.35 -2.47 -59.55
CA TYR A 671 13.08 -1.04 -59.48
C TYR A 671 14.38 -0.26 -59.28
N GLU A 672 14.80 0.51 -60.28
CA GLU A 672 16.01 1.33 -60.24
C GLU A 672 15.64 2.83 -60.15
N ARG A 673 16.40 3.56 -59.34
CA ARG A 673 16.27 5.00 -59.14
C ARG A 673 16.83 5.73 -60.36
N VAL A 674 16.01 6.57 -61.00
CA VAL A 674 16.47 7.44 -62.09
C VAL A 674 17.08 8.69 -61.45
N ASP A 675 18.40 8.77 -61.40
CA ASP A 675 19.08 9.99 -61.01
C ASP A 675 19.08 10.95 -62.22
N GLY A 676 18.27 12.00 -62.14
CA GLY A 676 18.19 13.03 -63.18
C GLY A 676 19.47 13.87 -63.23
N ALA A 677 20.00 14.08 -64.43
CA ALA A 677 21.15 14.95 -64.72
C ALA A 677 20.81 16.43 -64.61
#